data_AF-A0A4Q3D653-F1
#
_entry.id   AF-A0A4Q3D653-F1
#
_cell.length_a   1.000
_cell.length_b   1.000
_cell.length_c   1.000
_cell.angle_alpha   90.00
_cell.angle_beta   90.00
_cell.angle_gamma   90.00
#
_symmetry.space_group_name_H-M   'P 1'
#
loop_
_entity.id
_entity.type
_entity.pdbx_description
1 polymer ?
#
loop_
_entity_poly.entity_id
_entity_poly.type
_entity_poly.pdbx_seq_one_letter_code
_entity_poly.pdbx_strand_id
1 'polypeptide(L)'
;MRANGLPGATADVIAETAEGASIASTRISFEGGSMTADALFAIPAAALNRVARFRIGGSPSAGGVWLWDDTARRPHVGLADARDEAQPLLSEHYYVRKALQPYAQLTEKKLSDLLDSPIDAIILGDRGTIEEDIRDKLTAWIDKGGVLIRFAGPRLAAQDDSFTPVPLRPTSRSLGSSLSWETPQRIAQFDNNSPFVGIPRPTDTAVRQQVLANPSADLESMTWARLEDGTPLVTARRIGRGELILFHVTADPDWSDLPYTGAFVEMLRRSVVSGGERSGAAALGTEGTLAPTRVLDGYGVLQPPQSTATPIEAAAFLTTRPAPTTPPGLYAGPGGERALNAGAPAPQIVETWPGVAKVTEQEAVVERAGLGGWMIALALSIVALDLIVALAFAGRLPRLGRQSAGALAIFFLAGALLNGQPAAAQSSDQLAREAAAHLRFAYVKTGDRNLDETTAAGLFGLSYQLGARTSVEPDQPHGVDLSRDSLELYPMIYYAVPRNAQALPPAAVAKVNAYLRAGGAFVVDTRDAAPGRDVSQNLSTLLAGIDAPPLQPAPPNHVLTKSYYLIRSFPGRLNGRLWIESGAADRDTRRGDGVSGLFIGGSDWAGAWAIDRNGKPLRTMDGGENSREMAYRFGINLVMYILTGNYKEDQVHIPDLLDRLGTSRDKAD
;
A
#
# COMPACT_ATOMS: atom_id res chain seq x y z
N MET A 1 28.94 -27.93 -10.67
CA MET A 1 28.92 -29.42 -10.58
C MET A 1 30.29 -29.99 -10.89
N ARG A 2 30.64 -31.24 -10.54
CA ARG A 2 31.94 -31.89 -10.88
C ARG A 2 31.76 -33.14 -11.75
N ALA A 3 32.58 -33.29 -12.79
CA ALA A 3 32.59 -34.45 -13.68
C ALA A 3 33.75 -35.40 -13.37
N ASN A 4 33.52 -36.71 -13.53
CA ASN A 4 34.59 -37.72 -13.55
C ASN A 4 35.22 -37.75 -14.95
N GLY A 5 36.26 -36.95 -15.17
CA GLY A 5 37.34 -37.18 -16.15
C GLY A 5 37.02 -37.33 -17.65
N LEU A 6 35.76 -37.30 -18.08
CA LEU A 6 35.37 -37.45 -19.48
C LEU A 6 35.16 -36.07 -20.15
N PRO A 7 35.94 -35.70 -21.17
CA PRO A 7 35.73 -34.45 -21.90
C PRO A 7 34.39 -34.48 -22.64
N GLY A 8 33.58 -33.42 -22.51
CA GLY A 8 32.30 -33.28 -23.20
C GLY A 8 31.10 -33.94 -22.52
N ALA A 9 31.19 -34.27 -21.23
CA ALA A 9 30.04 -34.78 -20.48
C ALA A 9 28.91 -33.74 -20.44
N THR A 10 27.67 -34.17 -20.64
CA THR A 10 26.47 -33.35 -20.44
C THR A 10 25.63 -33.92 -19.32
N ALA A 11 24.97 -33.07 -18.55
CA ALA A 11 24.01 -33.48 -17.54
C ALA A 11 22.76 -32.61 -17.60
N ASP A 12 21.60 -33.19 -17.30
CA ASP A 12 20.37 -32.44 -17.12
C ASP A 12 20.24 -32.10 -15.64
N VAL A 13 19.90 -30.85 -15.32
CA VAL A 13 19.68 -30.38 -13.95
C VAL A 13 18.24 -29.97 -13.81
N ILE A 14 17.57 -30.46 -12.77
CA ILE A 14 16.12 -30.32 -12.58
C ILE A 14 15.89 -29.59 -11.26
N ALA A 15 15.11 -28.52 -11.29
CA ALA A 15 14.58 -27.84 -10.11
C ALA A 15 13.23 -28.49 -9.75
N GLU A 16 13.08 -28.95 -8.51
CA GLU A 16 11.90 -29.69 -8.05
C GLU A 16 11.23 -29.02 -6.83
N THR A 17 9.93 -29.25 -6.67
CA THR A 17 9.17 -28.88 -5.46
C THR A 17 9.50 -29.81 -4.28
N ALA A 18 9.00 -29.47 -3.08
CA ALA A 18 9.12 -30.33 -1.89
C ALA A 18 8.47 -31.71 -2.10
N GLU A 19 7.41 -31.78 -2.91
CA GLU A 19 6.71 -33.01 -3.30
C GLU A 19 7.44 -33.77 -4.43
N GLY A 20 8.51 -33.23 -4.99
CA GLY A 20 9.28 -33.82 -6.07
C GLY A 20 8.75 -33.54 -7.48
N ALA A 21 7.84 -32.57 -7.64
CA ALA A 21 7.37 -32.17 -8.96
C ALA A 21 8.42 -31.29 -9.66
N SER A 22 8.70 -31.56 -10.94
CA SER A 22 9.64 -30.75 -11.74
C SER A 22 9.04 -29.37 -12.06
N ILE A 23 9.77 -28.31 -11.70
CA ILE A 23 9.41 -26.91 -12.01
C ILE A 23 10.10 -26.46 -13.30
N ALA A 24 11.40 -26.73 -13.41
CA ALA A 24 12.22 -26.35 -14.55
C ALA A 24 13.39 -27.32 -14.71
N SER A 25 13.93 -27.43 -15.92
CA SER A 25 15.13 -28.21 -16.21
C SER A 25 16.04 -27.47 -17.17
N THR A 26 17.35 -27.58 -16.98
CA THR A 26 18.37 -27.02 -17.87
C THR A 26 19.45 -28.05 -18.15
N ARG A 27 20.02 -28.02 -19.35
CA ARG A 27 21.12 -28.91 -19.74
C ARG A 27 22.44 -28.18 -19.59
N ILE A 28 23.39 -28.80 -18.90
CA ILE A 28 24.75 -28.30 -18.75
C ILE A 28 25.73 -29.15 -19.55
N SER A 29 26.82 -28.53 -19.98
CA SER A 29 27.96 -29.19 -20.62
C SER A 29 29.24 -28.83 -19.90
N PHE A 30 30.07 -29.84 -19.62
CA PHE A 30 31.41 -29.63 -19.09
C PHE A 30 32.38 -29.39 -20.24
N GLU A 31 33.02 -28.22 -20.27
CA GLU A 31 34.09 -27.94 -21.22
C GLU A 31 35.27 -28.91 -21.03
N GLY A 32 36.01 -29.20 -22.10
CA GLY A 32 37.08 -30.21 -22.09
C GLY A 32 38.11 -29.95 -20.99
N GLY A 33 38.16 -30.85 -20.00
CA GLY A 33 39.07 -30.75 -18.85
C GLY A 33 38.54 -29.93 -17.66
N SER A 34 37.39 -29.23 -17.81
CA SER A 34 36.75 -28.52 -16.70
C SER A 34 36.00 -29.48 -15.79
N MET A 35 36.23 -29.35 -14.48
CA MET A 35 35.44 -30.02 -13.45
C MET A 35 34.28 -29.13 -12.96
N THR A 36 33.94 -28.05 -13.66
CA THR A 36 32.86 -27.13 -13.29
C THR A 36 32.03 -26.74 -14.50
N ALA A 37 30.73 -26.58 -14.30
CA ALA A 37 29.77 -26.14 -15.30
C ALA A 37 28.63 -25.39 -14.60
N ASP A 38 28.10 -24.38 -15.28
CA ASP A 38 27.05 -23.48 -14.78
C ASP A 38 25.68 -23.88 -15.32
N ALA A 39 24.69 -23.94 -14.42
CA ALA A 39 23.31 -24.26 -14.74
C ALA A 39 22.47 -22.99 -14.64
N LEU A 40 22.02 -22.44 -15.77
CA LEU A 40 21.14 -21.29 -15.79
C LEU A 40 19.68 -21.74 -15.86
N PHE A 41 18.87 -21.26 -14.91
CA PHE A 41 17.44 -21.56 -14.82
C PHE A 41 16.62 -20.31 -15.10
N ALA A 42 15.71 -20.38 -16.08
CA ALA A 42 14.67 -19.37 -16.29
C ALA A 42 13.40 -19.80 -15.53
N ILE A 43 13.29 -19.41 -14.25
CA ILE A 43 12.15 -19.73 -13.39
C ILE A 43 11.40 -18.44 -13.04
N PRO A 44 10.07 -18.36 -13.30
CA PRO A 44 9.26 -17.22 -12.85
C PRO A 44 9.35 -17.02 -11.33
N ALA A 45 9.38 -15.77 -10.86
CA ALA A 45 9.50 -15.46 -9.42
C ALA A 45 8.47 -16.19 -8.55
N ALA A 46 7.21 -16.26 -9.00
CA ALA A 46 6.12 -16.98 -8.33
C ALA A 46 6.35 -18.51 -8.22
N ALA A 47 7.14 -19.09 -9.13
CA ALA A 47 7.51 -20.51 -9.10
C ALA A 47 8.84 -20.76 -8.35
N LEU A 48 9.72 -19.75 -8.25
CA LEU A 48 11.00 -19.85 -7.57
C LEU A 48 10.83 -20.24 -6.09
N ASN A 49 9.84 -19.65 -5.42
CA ASN A 49 9.55 -19.95 -4.00
C ASN A 49 9.05 -21.37 -3.75
N ARG A 50 8.64 -22.08 -4.81
CA ARG A 50 8.21 -23.49 -4.73
C ARG A 50 9.38 -24.46 -4.94
N VAL A 51 10.55 -23.97 -5.36
CA VAL A 51 11.75 -24.81 -5.54
C VAL A 51 12.28 -25.19 -4.17
N ALA A 52 12.33 -26.50 -3.92
CA ALA A 52 12.85 -27.07 -2.68
C ALA A 52 14.19 -27.78 -2.87
N ARG A 53 14.51 -28.21 -4.09
CA ARG A 53 15.78 -28.87 -4.39
C ARG A 53 16.15 -28.83 -5.86
N PHE A 54 17.44 -29.05 -6.13
CA PHE A 54 18.01 -29.22 -7.45
C PHE A 54 18.61 -30.62 -7.55
N ARG A 55 18.36 -31.32 -8.65
CA ARG A 55 18.81 -32.69 -8.86
C ARG A 55 19.50 -32.84 -10.20
N ILE A 56 20.60 -33.58 -10.22
CA ILE A 56 21.26 -34.03 -11.45
C ILE A 56 20.48 -35.24 -12.00
N GLY A 57 19.90 -35.08 -13.18
CA GLY A 57 19.22 -36.13 -13.92
C GLY A 57 20.17 -37.27 -14.29
N GLY A 58 19.69 -38.51 -14.18
CA GLY A 58 20.44 -39.71 -14.55
C GLY A 58 21.48 -40.20 -13.53
N SER A 59 21.70 -39.50 -12.41
CA SER A 59 22.65 -39.89 -11.37
C SER A 59 21.96 -39.99 -9.99
N PRO A 60 21.42 -41.16 -9.60
CA PRO A 60 20.78 -41.35 -8.29
C PRO A 60 21.85 -41.37 -7.19
N SER A 61 22.10 -40.22 -6.58
CA SER A 61 23.09 -40.05 -5.52
C SER A 61 22.71 -38.89 -4.60
N ALA A 62 22.96 -39.03 -3.30
CA ALA A 62 22.87 -37.92 -2.34
C ALA A 62 23.72 -36.71 -2.77
N GLY A 63 24.88 -36.95 -3.39
CA GLY A 63 25.77 -35.89 -3.88
C GLY A 63 25.26 -35.20 -5.16
N GLY A 64 24.28 -35.80 -5.84
CA GLY A 64 23.61 -35.24 -7.01
C GLY A 64 22.35 -34.44 -6.67
N VAL A 65 22.00 -34.33 -5.38
CA VAL A 65 20.87 -33.55 -4.88
C VAL A 65 21.40 -32.39 -4.03
N TRP A 66 20.89 -31.19 -4.31
CA TRP A 66 21.13 -30.01 -3.52
C TRP A 66 19.81 -29.48 -3.00
N LEU A 67 19.62 -29.53 -1.69
CA LEU A 67 18.45 -29.05 -0.97
C LEU A 67 18.52 -27.52 -0.81
N TRP A 68 17.43 -26.85 -1.19
CA TRP A 68 17.24 -25.40 -1.10
C TRP A 68 16.41 -25.08 0.14
N ASP A 69 17.08 -24.66 1.20
CA ASP A 69 16.49 -24.36 2.50
C ASP A 69 15.84 -22.97 2.59
N ASP A 70 15.23 -22.67 3.74
CA ASP A 70 14.51 -21.43 3.97
C ASP A 70 15.41 -20.21 4.07
N THR A 71 16.70 -20.39 4.41
CA THR A 71 17.67 -19.27 4.45
C THR A 71 18.01 -18.74 3.05
N ALA A 72 17.85 -19.58 2.01
CA ALA A 72 18.07 -19.20 0.63
C ALA A 72 16.81 -18.68 -0.09
N ARG A 73 15.63 -18.69 0.53
CA ARG A 73 14.37 -18.20 -0.06
C ARG A 73 14.13 -16.74 0.30
N ARG A 74 13.84 -15.89 -0.70
CA ARG A 74 13.49 -14.48 -0.47
C ARG A 74 12.02 -14.39 -0.03
N PRO A 75 11.70 -13.72 1.10
CA PRO A 75 10.32 -13.53 1.53
C PRO A 75 9.54 -12.73 0.49
N HIS A 76 8.25 -13.05 0.33
CA HIS A 76 7.33 -12.28 -0.48
C HIS A 76 6.66 -11.21 0.38
N VAL A 77 6.96 -9.94 0.11
CA VAL A 77 6.46 -8.80 0.86
C VAL A 77 5.45 -8.02 0.03
N GLY A 78 4.26 -7.81 0.58
CA GLY A 78 3.22 -6.97 0.03
C GLY A 78 3.37 -5.53 0.52
N LEU A 79 3.47 -4.56 -0.38
CA LEU A 79 3.34 -3.14 -0.07
C LEU A 79 1.88 -2.74 -0.33
N ALA A 80 1.14 -2.50 0.73
CA ALA A 80 -0.30 -2.29 0.65
C ALA A 80 -0.64 -0.82 0.35
N ASP A 81 -1.48 -0.62 -0.67
CA ASP A 81 -1.94 0.71 -1.10
C ASP A 81 -0.79 1.68 -1.45
N ALA A 82 0.31 1.14 -2.02
CA ALA A 82 1.41 1.93 -2.53
C ALA A 82 0.92 2.89 -3.65
N ARG A 83 1.43 4.12 -3.62
CA ARG A 83 1.10 5.16 -4.60
C ARG A 83 2.21 5.30 -5.65
N ASP A 84 1.79 5.61 -6.87
CA ASP A 84 2.66 6.29 -7.84
C ASP A 84 2.60 7.79 -7.58
N GLU A 85 3.44 8.27 -6.66
CA GLU A 85 3.60 9.70 -6.45
C GLU A 85 4.50 10.29 -7.53
N ALA A 86 4.11 11.44 -8.10
CA ALA A 86 4.92 12.18 -9.07
C ALA A 86 6.30 12.58 -8.52
N GLN A 87 6.43 12.63 -7.19
CA GLN A 87 7.67 12.84 -6.45
C GLN A 87 7.96 11.62 -5.55
N PRO A 88 8.72 10.62 -6.04
CA PRO A 88 8.92 9.36 -5.31
C PRO A 88 9.54 9.52 -3.92
N LEU A 89 10.33 10.58 -3.69
CA LEU A 89 10.99 10.84 -2.40
C LEU A 89 10.04 11.26 -1.27
N LEU A 90 8.80 11.60 -1.59
CA LEU A 90 7.78 11.93 -0.60
C LEU A 90 6.95 10.72 -0.17
N SER A 91 7.18 9.57 -0.80
CA SER A 91 6.42 8.36 -0.56
C SER A 91 7.11 7.48 0.48
N GLU A 92 6.41 7.14 1.56
CA GLU A 92 6.84 6.12 2.54
C GLU A 92 7.24 4.79 1.86
N HIS A 93 6.45 4.38 0.86
CA HIS A 93 6.67 3.14 0.13
C HIS A 93 7.97 3.14 -0.69
N TYR A 94 8.46 4.30 -1.13
CA TYR A 94 9.72 4.39 -1.86
C TYR A 94 10.90 3.90 -1.02
N TYR A 95 10.97 4.35 0.24
CA TYR A 95 12.06 3.99 1.15
C TYR A 95 12.00 2.51 1.54
N VAL A 96 10.81 2.01 1.87
CA VAL A 96 10.60 0.59 2.17
C VAL A 96 10.96 -0.29 0.97
N ARG A 97 10.51 0.08 -0.24
CA ARG A 97 10.84 -0.63 -1.49
C ARG A 97 12.34 -0.68 -1.69
N LYS A 98 13.03 0.47 -1.59
CA LYS A 98 14.49 0.53 -1.77
C LYS A 98 15.24 -0.29 -0.72
N ALA A 99 14.78 -0.31 0.52
CA ALA A 99 15.38 -1.11 1.58
C ALA A 99 15.22 -2.61 1.35
N LEU A 100 14.06 -3.06 0.88
CA LEU A 100 13.74 -4.49 0.78
C LEU A 100 13.98 -5.12 -0.61
N GLN A 101 14.05 -4.33 -1.69
CA GLN A 101 14.22 -4.84 -3.07
C GLN A 101 15.38 -5.85 -3.24
N PRO A 102 16.54 -5.70 -2.58
CA PRO A 102 17.61 -6.69 -2.70
C PRO A 102 17.32 -8.02 -1.98
N TYR A 103 16.44 -7.99 -0.97
CA TYR A 103 16.28 -9.07 0.02
C TYR A 103 14.93 -9.78 -0.07
N ALA A 104 13.91 -9.17 -0.67
CA ALA A 104 12.55 -9.68 -0.74
C ALA A 104 11.97 -9.57 -2.16
N GLN A 105 11.02 -10.44 -2.49
CA GLN A 105 10.16 -10.25 -3.65
C GLN A 105 9.05 -9.27 -3.26
N LEU A 106 8.91 -8.15 -3.96
CA LEU A 106 7.94 -7.12 -3.65
C LEU A 106 6.70 -7.25 -4.53
N THR A 107 5.52 -7.02 -3.96
CA THR A 107 4.27 -6.91 -4.72
C THR A 107 3.44 -5.77 -4.17
N GLU A 108 2.98 -4.90 -5.07
CA GLU A 108 2.25 -3.70 -4.71
C GLU A 108 0.83 -3.81 -5.22
N LYS A 109 -0.13 -3.88 -4.30
CA LYS A 109 -1.55 -4.00 -4.60
C LYS A 109 -2.37 -3.39 -3.47
N LYS A 110 -3.69 -3.36 -3.65
CA LYS A 110 -4.61 -3.04 -2.56
C LYS A 110 -4.49 -4.07 -1.44
N LEU A 111 -4.71 -3.64 -0.20
CA LEU A 111 -4.63 -4.52 0.97
C LEU A 111 -5.53 -5.78 0.83
N SER A 112 -6.74 -5.61 0.30
CA SER A 112 -7.67 -6.72 0.02
C SER A 112 -7.07 -7.77 -0.91
N ASP A 113 -6.39 -7.34 -1.96
CA ASP A 113 -5.87 -8.21 -3.02
C ASP A 113 -4.57 -8.89 -2.61
N LEU A 114 -3.81 -8.26 -1.71
CA LEU A 114 -2.63 -8.85 -1.08
C LEU A 114 -3.01 -10.01 -0.16
N LEU A 115 -4.11 -9.89 0.58
CA LEU A 115 -4.59 -10.95 1.48
C LEU A 115 -5.04 -12.22 0.72
N ASP A 116 -5.42 -12.08 -0.56
CA ASP A 116 -5.76 -13.19 -1.44
C ASP A 116 -4.54 -13.76 -2.20
N SER A 117 -3.35 -13.17 -2.01
CA SER A 117 -2.08 -13.57 -2.64
C SER A 117 -1.15 -14.32 -1.65
N PRO A 118 -0.20 -15.15 -2.11
CA PRO A 118 0.74 -15.85 -1.23
C PRO A 118 1.84 -14.92 -0.70
N ILE A 119 1.47 -13.99 0.20
CA ILE A 119 2.36 -12.99 0.80
C ILE A 119 2.77 -13.45 2.22
N ASP A 120 4.07 -13.30 2.54
CA ASP A 120 4.64 -13.65 3.85
C ASP A 120 4.54 -12.48 4.84
N ALA A 121 4.74 -11.24 4.36
CA ALA A 121 4.63 -10.03 5.18
C ALA A 121 3.92 -8.90 4.42
N ILE A 122 3.10 -8.12 5.10
CA ILE A 122 2.42 -6.95 4.55
C ILE A 122 2.94 -5.72 5.28
N ILE A 123 3.34 -4.70 4.51
CA ILE A 123 3.75 -3.40 5.03
C ILE A 123 2.67 -2.37 4.73
N LEU A 124 2.25 -1.65 5.77
CA LEU A 124 1.32 -0.54 5.71
C LEU A 124 2.02 0.74 6.20
N GLY A 125 1.95 1.81 5.41
CA GLY A 125 2.36 3.15 5.84
C GLY A 125 1.39 3.80 6.84
N ASP A 126 1.42 5.13 6.97
CA ASP A 126 0.48 5.88 7.81
C ASP A 126 -0.98 5.79 7.31
N ARG A 127 -1.69 4.80 7.86
CA ARG A 127 -3.14 4.59 7.71
C ARG A 127 -3.78 4.60 9.08
N GLY A 128 -4.87 5.33 9.23
CA GLY A 128 -5.75 5.28 10.39
C GLY A 128 -6.48 3.94 10.45
N THR A 129 -7.80 3.97 10.26
CA THR A 129 -8.65 2.80 10.48
C THR A 129 -8.63 1.82 9.30
N ILE A 130 -8.47 0.52 9.60
CA ILE A 130 -8.70 -0.58 8.66
C ILE A 130 -10.19 -0.90 8.60
N GLU A 131 -10.74 -1.03 7.39
CA GLU A 131 -12.15 -1.29 7.14
C GLU A 131 -12.61 -2.62 7.77
N GLU A 132 -13.85 -2.64 8.24
CA GLU A 132 -14.40 -3.75 9.01
C GLU A 132 -14.46 -5.07 8.22
N ASP A 133 -14.66 -5.00 6.90
CA ASP A 133 -14.69 -6.15 6.00
C ASP A 133 -13.31 -6.79 5.77
N ILE A 134 -12.23 -6.03 5.94
CA ILE A 134 -10.84 -6.50 5.80
C ILE A 134 -10.31 -7.04 7.13
N ARG A 135 -10.80 -6.51 8.27
CA ARG A 135 -10.34 -6.84 9.63
C ARG A 135 -10.28 -8.34 9.92
N ASP A 136 -11.35 -9.06 9.62
CA ASP A 136 -11.42 -10.50 9.89
C ASP A 136 -10.42 -11.31 9.04
N LYS A 137 -10.31 -10.95 7.75
CA LYS A 137 -9.35 -11.58 6.82
C LYS A 137 -7.92 -11.33 7.25
N LEU A 138 -7.59 -10.09 7.62
CA LEU A 138 -6.26 -9.70 8.07
C LEU A 138 -5.90 -10.43 9.37
N THR A 139 -6.82 -10.51 10.32
CA THR A 139 -6.60 -11.23 11.59
C THR A 139 -6.33 -12.71 11.35
N ALA A 140 -7.14 -13.37 10.51
CA ALA A 140 -6.95 -14.77 10.15
C ALA A 140 -5.65 -15.02 9.38
N TRP A 141 -5.19 -14.05 8.58
CA TRP A 141 -3.91 -14.13 7.87
C TRP A 141 -2.71 -14.03 8.83
N ILE A 142 -2.75 -13.09 9.79
CA ILE A 142 -1.72 -12.99 10.83
C ILE A 142 -1.69 -14.27 11.67
N ASP A 143 -2.84 -14.78 12.13
CA ASP A 143 -2.92 -16.00 12.95
C ASP A 143 -2.27 -17.23 12.26
N LYS A 144 -2.34 -17.30 10.92
CA LYS A 144 -1.72 -18.35 10.10
C LYS A 144 -0.20 -18.20 9.89
N GLY A 145 0.42 -17.11 10.33
CA GLY A 145 1.86 -16.89 10.21
C GLY A 145 2.26 -15.61 9.48
N GLY A 146 1.31 -14.82 8.97
CA GLY A 146 1.61 -13.56 8.30
C GLY A 146 2.20 -12.51 9.23
N VAL A 147 3.11 -11.68 8.72
CA VAL A 147 3.69 -10.54 9.46
C VAL A 147 3.09 -9.23 8.98
N LEU A 148 2.38 -8.51 9.86
CA LEU A 148 1.92 -7.16 9.57
C LEU A 148 2.90 -6.12 10.15
N ILE A 149 3.56 -5.36 9.28
CA ILE A 149 4.42 -4.24 9.67
C ILE A 149 3.69 -2.94 9.38
N ARG A 150 3.55 -2.08 10.39
CA ARG A 150 2.95 -0.76 10.26
C ARG A 150 3.95 0.34 10.59
N PHE A 151 3.82 1.45 9.88
CA PHE A 151 4.46 2.71 10.22
C PHE A 151 3.44 3.67 10.81
N ALA A 152 3.82 4.34 11.89
CA ALA A 152 2.97 5.31 12.54
C ALA A 152 3.09 6.67 11.86
N GLY A 153 1.98 7.39 11.82
CA GLY A 153 1.95 8.81 11.47
C GLY A 153 0.72 9.49 12.08
N PRO A 154 0.40 10.73 11.67
CA PRO A 154 -0.72 11.50 12.17
C PRO A 154 -2.07 10.81 11.97
N ARG A 155 -2.25 10.05 10.88
CA ARG A 155 -3.53 9.37 10.64
C ARG A 155 -3.74 8.25 11.63
N LEU A 156 -2.72 7.42 11.84
CA LEU A 156 -2.75 6.39 12.89
C LEU A 156 -2.87 7.00 14.28
N ALA A 157 -2.21 8.14 14.55
CA ALA A 157 -2.28 8.82 15.84
C ALA A 157 -3.67 9.41 16.14
N ALA A 158 -4.41 9.83 15.12
CA ALA A 158 -5.72 10.46 15.26
C ALA A 158 -6.87 9.46 15.48
N GLN A 159 -6.62 8.17 15.24
CA GLN A 159 -7.63 7.12 15.25
C GLN A 159 -7.32 6.05 16.30
N ASP A 160 -8.36 5.42 16.84
CA ASP A 160 -8.20 4.23 17.67
C ASP A 160 -8.27 2.99 16.75
N ASP A 161 -7.13 2.33 16.52
CA ASP A 161 -7.02 1.14 15.67
C ASP A 161 -6.55 -0.08 16.48
N SER A 162 -7.28 -1.18 16.35
CA SER A 162 -7.00 -2.46 17.01
C SER A 162 -5.75 -3.17 16.45
N PHE A 163 -5.31 -2.84 15.23
CA PHE A 163 -4.15 -3.46 14.61
C PHE A 163 -2.86 -2.73 14.99
N THR A 164 -2.69 -2.51 16.29
CA THR A 164 -1.51 -1.96 16.94
C THR A 164 -1.02 -2.92 18.05
N PRO A 165 0.30 -3.16 18.19
CA PRO A 165 0.86 -4.03 19.22
C PRO A 165 0.62 -3.52 20.64
N VAL A 166 0.32 -2.24 20.80
CA VAL A 166 0.07 -1.57 22.08
C VAL A 166 -0.93 -0.44 21.83
N PRO A 167 -1.81 -0.13 22.79
CA PRO A 167 -2.69 1.03 22.67
C PRO A 167 -1.87 2.31 22.53
N LEU A 168 -2.28 3.20 21.64
CA LEU A 168 -1.55 4.44 21.33
C LEU A 168 -2.16 5.64 22.06
N ARG A 169 -1.35 6.67 22.28
CA ARG A 169 -1.84 7.99 22.68
C ARG A 169 -2.43 8.69 21.46
N PRO A 170 -3.58 9.39 21.60
CA PRO A 170 -4.26 10.04 20.48
C PRO A 170 -3.59 11.34 20.01
N THR A 171 -2.26 11.42 20.14
CA THR A 171 -1.42 12.56 19.75
C THR A 171 -0.01 12.10 19.41
N SER A 172 0.59 12.72 18.40
CA SER A 172 2.03 12.61 18.12
C SER A 172 2.82 13.55 19.03
N ARG A 173 3.95 13.07 19.55
CA ARG A 173 4.93 13.90 20.25
C ARG A 173 5.89 14.50 19.23
N SER A 174 6.02 15.83 19.24
CA SER A 174 7.08 16.52 18.50
C SER A 174 8.28 16.78 19.41
N LEU A 175 9.46 16.50 18.89
CA LEU A 175 10.77 16.66 19.50
C LEU A 175 11.54 17.70 18.66
N GLY A 176 11.97 18.80 19.26
CA GLY A 176 12.82 19.81 18.62
C GLY A 176 12.10 20.86 17.77
N SER A 177 10.77 20.96 17.83
CA SER A 177 10.02 22.08 17.25
C SER A 177 10.34 23.39 17.98
N SER A 178 10.24 24.54 17.30
CA SER A 178 10.40 25.88 17.89
C SER A 178 9.48 26.15 19.11
N LEU A 179 8.42 25.35 19.27
CA LEU A 179 7.49 25.37 20.41
C LEU A 179 7.74 24.24 21.44
N SER A 180 8.58 23.24 21.14
CA SER A 180 8.91 22.13 22.03
C SER A 180 10.35 22.24 22.54
N TRP A 181 10.53 22.33 23.85
CA TRP A 181 11.85 22.44 24.50
C TRP A 181 12.67 21.12 24.49
N GLU A 182 12.21 20.08 23.81
CA GLU A 182 12.84 18.76 23.78
C GLU A 182 13.80 18.64 22.61
N THR A 183 14.98 18.06 22.80
CA THR A 183 15.91 17.82 21.68
C THR A 183 15.48 16.58 20.87
N PRO A 184 15.68 16.56 19.54
CA PRO A 184 15.50 15.35 18.75
C PRO A 184 16.25 14.17 19.37
N GLN A 185 15.59 13.03 19.45
CA GLN A 185 16.08 11.86 20.18
C GLN A 185 16.84 10.91 19.25
N ARG A 186 17.82 10.19 19.79
CA ARG A 186 18.55 9.15 19.06
C ARG A 186 18.00 7.77 19.42
N ILE A 187 18.19 6.81 18.53
CA ILE A 187 17.86 5.40 18.79
C ILE A 187 18.78 4.89 19.90
N ALA A 188 18.25 4.24 20.94
CA ALA A 188 19.03 3.61 21.99
C ALA A 188 19.78 2.36 21.48
N GLN A 189 20.59 1.75 22.33
CA GLN A 189 21.15 0.43 22.04
C GLN A 189 20.03 -0.62 22.00
N PHE A 190 20.10 -1.56 21.06
CA PHE A 190 19.12 -2.65 20.99
C PHE A 190 19.36 -3.64 22.13
N ASP A 191 18.29 -3.98 22.86
CA ASP A 191 18.32 -4.93 23.96
C ASP A 191 18.67 -6.34 23.48
N ASN A 192 19.28 -7.16 24.36
CA ASN A 192 19.70 -8.53 24.02
C ASN A 192 18.52 -9.44 23.61
N ASN A 193 17.32 -9.13 24.08
CA ASN A 193 16.10 -9.89 23.78
C ASN A 193 15.37 -9.38 22.53
N SER A 194 15.91 -8.34 21.87
CA SER A 194 15.34 -7.79 20.64
C SER A 194 15.84 -8.54 19.40
N PRO A 195 14.99 -8.74 18.38
CA PRO A 195 15.46 -9.25 17.09
C PRO A 195 16.45 -8.31 16.40
N PHE A 196 16.58 -7.05 16.85
CA PHE A 196 17.50 -6.05 16.31
C PHE A 196 18.88 -6.05 16.96
N VAL A 197 19.15 -6.96 17.91
CA VAL A 197 20.45 -7.08 18.55
C VAL A 197 21.58 -7.25 17.52
N GLY A 198 22.69 -6.52 17.70
CA GLY A 198 23.85 -6.55 16.80
C GLY A 198 23.72 -5.72 15.52
N ILE A 199 22.60 -5.03 15.27
CA ILE A 199 22.54 -3.99 14.24
C ILE A 199 23.42 -2.81 14.69
N PRO A 200 24.37 -2.32 13.87
CA PRO A 200 25.16 -1.14 14.20
C PRO A 200 24.26 0.06 14.47
N ARG A 201 24.41 0.67 15.64
CA ARG A 201 23.63 1.84 16.04
C ARG A 201 23.98 3.02 15.12
N PRO A 202 23.01 3.64 14.43
CA PRO A 202 23.30 4.83 13.65
C PRO A 202 23.48 6.02 14.60
N THR A 203 24.65 6.65 14.55
CA THR A 203 25.03 7.71 15.50
C THR A 203 24.37 9.05 15.19
N ASP A 204 24.02 9.31 13.93
CA ASP A 204 23.56 10.62 13.46
C ASP A 204 22.06 10.67 13.16
N THR A 205 21.31 9.64 13.57
CA THR A 205 19.86 9.58 13.36
C THR A 205 19.12 10.40 14.41
N ALA A 206 18.39 11.41 13.96
CA ALA A 206 17.46 12.15 14.80
C ALA A 206 16.03 11.67 14.55
N VAL A 207 15.31 11.39 15.64
CA VAL A 207 13.86 11.21 15.66
C VAL A 207 13.25 12.52 16.13
N ARG A 208 12.47 13.15 15.24
CA ARG A 208 11.83 14.46 15.44
C ARG A 208 10.38 14.30 15.86
N GLN A 209 9.70 13.25 15.44
CA GLN A 209 8.32 13.00 15.83
C GLN A 209 8.09 11.52 16.06
N GLN A 210 7.19 11.19 16.99
CA GLN A 210 6.77 9.81 17.23
C GLN A 210 5.34 9.73 17.76
N VAL A 211 4.65 8.62 17.49
CA VAL A 211 3.40 8.28 18.19
C VAL A 211 3.75 7.51 19.46
N LEU A 212 3.26 7.96 20.62
CA LEU A 212 3.58 7.31 21.89
C LEU A 212 2.66 6.12 22.19
N ALA A 213 3.24 5.04 22.68
CA ALA A 213 2.48 3.95 23.31
C ALA A 213 1.91 4.40 24.67
N ASN A 214 0.73 3.89 25.03
CA ASN A 214 0.21 3.99 26.37
C ASN A 214 1.03 3.10 27.32
N PRO A 215 1.52 3.63 28.45
CA PRO A 215 2.23 2.82 29.43
C PRO A 215 1.36 1.66 29.93
N SER A 216 1.91 0.45 29.90
CA SER A 216 1.29 -0.76 30.43
C SER A 216 2.37 -1.70 30.96
N ALA A 217 2.00 -2.66 31.80
CA ALA A 217 2.93 -3.63 32.37
C ALA A 217 3.65 -4.47 31.30
N ASP A 218 2.93 -4.79 30.21
CA ASP A 218 3.46 -5.65 29.14
C ASP A 218 4.28 -4.88 28.09
N LEU A 219 4.23 -3.53 28.10
CA LEU A 219 4.89 -2.68 27.10
C LEU A 219 6.39 -2.99 26.98
N GLU A 220 7.05 -3.28 28.10
CA GLU A 220 8.48 -3.60 28.12
C GLU A 220 8.78 -4.87 27.30
N SER A 221 8.00 -5.93 27.50
CA SER A 221 8.15 -7.20 26.76
C SER A 221 7.81 -7.09 25.27
N MET A 222 7.00 -6.11 24.90
CA MET A 222 6.58 -5.86 23.51
C MET A 222 7.50 -4.87 22.77
N THR A 223 8.50 -4.28 23.43
CA THR A 223 9.35 -3.26 22.82
C THR A 223 10.60 -3.90 22.20
N TRP A 224 10.80 -3.74 20.89
CA TRP A 224 12.00 -4.22 20.18
C TRP A 224 13.09 -3.16 20.05
N ALA A 225 12.72 -1.87 20.01
CA ALA A 225 13.68 -0.77 19.94
C ALA A 225 13.17 0.41 20.76
N ARG A 226 14.09 1.20 21.32
CA ARG A 226 13.81 2.39 22.13
C ARG A 226 14.59 3.59 21.61
N LEU A 227 14.16 4.77 22.03
CA LEU A 227 14.94 6.00 21.98
C LEU A 227 15.76 6.16 23.27
N GLU A 228 16.75 7.06 23.26
CA GLU A 228 17.61 7.32 24.43
C GLU A 228 16.85 7.76 25.69
N ASP A 229 15.67 8.37 25.52
CA ASP A 229 14.78 8.73 26.63
C ASP A 229 13.92 7.55 27.15
N GLY A 230 14.13 6.34 26.61
CA GLY A 230 13.43 5.11 26.99
C GLY A 230 12.11 4.87 26.28
N THR A 231 11.62 5.84 25.48
CA THR A 231 10.35 5.67 24.76
C THR A 231 10.46 4.60 23.66
N PRO A 232 9.42 3.76 23.45
CA PRO A 232 9.45 2.74 22.40
C PRO A 232 9.50 3.33 20.99
N LEU A 233 10.45 2.88 20.18
CA LEU A 233 10.56 3.18 18.75
C LEU A 233 9.92 2.08 17.89
N VAL A 234 10.07 0.82 18.29
CA VAL A 234 9.41 -0.32 17.62
C VAL A 234 8.77 -1.21 18.68
N THR A 235 7.49 -1.51 18.50
CA THR A 235 6.76 -2.48 19.32
C THR A 235 6.26 -3.64 18.47
N ALA A 236 6.12 -4.82 19.07
CA ALA A 236 5.60 -5.99 18.41
C ALA A 236 4.77 -6.86 19.36
N ARG A 237 3.78 -7.55 18.79
CA ARG A 237 2.91 -8.48 19.49
C ARG A 237 2.66 -9.70 18.60
N ARG A 238 2.89 -10.89 19.16
CA ARG A 238 2.59 -12.15 18.50
C ARG A 238 1.09 -12.43 18.51
N ILE A 239 0.53 -12.82 17.36
CA ILE A 239 -0.88 -13.24 17.22
C ILE A 239 -0.88 -14.59 16.49
N GLY A 240 -1.27 -15.65 17.21
CA GLY A 240 -1.19 -17.01 16.68
C GLY A 240 0.25 -17.37 16.27
N ARG A 241 0.43 -17.70 14.99
CA ARG A 241 1.76 -17.97 14.41
C ARG A 241 2.43 -16.75 13.79
N GLY A 242 1.71 -15.64 13.59
CA GLY A 242 2.24 -14.43 12.97
C GLY A 242 2.63 -13.35 13.97
N GLU A 243 3.00 -12.20 13.45
CA GLU A 243 3.54 -11.08 14.22
C GLU A 243 2.90 -9.77 13.75
N LEU A 244 2.51 -8.92 14.70
CA LEU A 244 2.08 -7.55 14.45
C LEU A 244 3.19 -6.61 14.94
N ILE A 245 3.74 -5.78 14.07
CA ILE A 245 4.88 -4.89 14.35
C ILE A 245 4.48 -3.46 14.02
N LEU A 246 4.82 -2.52 14.89
CA LEU A 246 4.62 -1.09 14.70
C LEU A 246 5.94 -0.34 14.89
N PHE A 247 6.33 0.40 13.86
CA PHE A 247 7.32 1.46 13.95
C PHE A 247 6.60 2.74 14.39
N HIS A 248 7.02 3.35 15.49
CA HIS A 248 6.40 4.54 16.07
C HIS A 248 6.75 5.85 15.33
N VAL A 249 7.27 5.72 14.11
CA VAL A 249 7.66 6.78 13.17
C VAL A 249 7.16 6.46 11.76
N THR A 250 7.17 7.45 10.87
CA THR A 250 6.85 7.24 9.45
C THR A 250 7.96 6.42 8.76
N ALA A 251 7.62 5.79 7.63
CA ALA A 251 8.59 5.08 6.80
C ALA A 251 9.41 6.02 5.90
N ASP A 252 8.98 7.27 5.78
CA ASP A 252 9.68 8.36 5.13
C ASP A 252 10.57 9.16 6.11
N PRO A 253 11.45 10.04 5.60
CA PRO A 253 12.31 10.85 6.43
C PRO A 253 11.64 12.01 7.18
N ASP A 254 10.31 12.19 7.10
CA ASP A 254 9.67 13.38 7.68
C ASP A 254 9.84 13.37 9.21
N TRP A 255 9.54 12.24 9.85
CA TRP A 255 9.56 12.11 11.31
C TRP A 255 10.91 11.68 11.86
N SER A 256 11.76 11.04 11.06
CA SER A 256 13.06 10.56 11.50
C SER A 256 14.05 10.38 10.36
N ASP A 257 15.35 10.45 10.64
CA ASP A 257 16.39 10.14 9.64
C ASP A 257 16.61 8.63 9.47
N LEU A 258 15.82 7.79 10.16
CA LEU A 258 15.98 6.33 10.16
C LEU A 258 15.98 5.76 8.73
N PRO A 259 15.08 6.16 7.81
CA PRO A 259 15.04 5.59 6.46
C PRO A 259 16.29 5.83 5.60
N TYR A 260 17.16 6.78 5.99
CA TYR A 260 18.45 7.01 5.34
C TYR A 260 19.57 6.08 5.82
N THR A 261 19.30 5.23 6.81
CA THR A 261 20.33 4.43 7.48
C THR A 261 20.35 2.98 7.02
N GLY A 262 21.51 2.34 7.12
CA GLY A 262 21.60 0.87 6.99
C GLY A 262 20.87 0.12 8.11
N ALA A 263 20.68 0.75 9.28
CA ALA A 263 19.92 0.16 10.38
C ALA A 263 18.45 -0.07 10.01
N PHE A 264 17.83 0.86 9.26
CA PHE A 264 16.46 0.69 8.75
C PHE A 264 16.32 -0.54 7.85
N VAL A 265 17.28 -0.75 6.96
CA VAL A 265 17.33 -1.93 6.07
C VAL A 265 17.39 -3.21 6.88
N GLU A 266 18.29 -3.29 7.86
CA GLU A 266 18.45 -4.45 8.71
C GLU A 266 17.23 -4.69 9.61
N MET A 267 16.63 -3.64 10.16
CA MET A 267 15.41 -3.73 10.96
C MET A 267 14.26 -4.28 10.13
N LEU A 268 14.00 -3.72 8.94
CA LEU A 268 12.98 -4.23 8.02
C LEU A 268 13.22 -5.69 7.62
N ARG A 269 14.46 -6.05 7.28
CA ARG A 269 14.80 -7.42 6.88
C ARG A 269 14.47 -8.41 7.99
N ARG A 270 14.79 -8.09 9.24
CA ARG A 270 14.51 -8.96 10.39
C ARG A 270 13.03 -8.97 10.78
N SER A 271 12.33 -7.85 10.63
CA SER A 271 10.89 -7.77 10.85
C SER A 271 10.10 -8.64 9.87
N VAL A 272 10.41 -8.62 8.58
CA VAL A 272 9.66 -9.36 7.54
C VAL A 272 9.62 -10.88 7.79
N VAL A 273 10.64 -11.42 8.45
CA VAL A 273 10.81 -12.85 8.69
C VAL A 273 10.57 -13.25 10.15
N SER A 274 10.03 -12.34 10.97
CA SER A 274 9.81 -12.60 12.39
C SER A 274 8.58 -13.46 12.69
N GLY A 275 7.70 -13.72 11.71
CA GLY A 275 6.49 -14.54 11.84
C GLY A 275 6.55 -15.88 11.12
N GLY A 276 5.62 -16.78 11.49
CA GLY A 276 5.45 -18.09 10.87
C GLY A 276 6.57 -19.10 11.19
N GLU A 277 6.79 -20.07 10.31
CA GLU A 277 7.88 -21.06 10.43
C GLU A 277 9.27 -20.43 10.28
N ARG A 278 9.34 -19.18 9.78
CA ARG A 278 10.56 -18.40 9.59
C ARG A 278 10.98 -17.59 10.82
N SER A 279 10.11 -17.47 11.84
CA SER A 279 10.31 -16.64 13.04
C SER A 279 11.66 -16.82 13.75
N GLY A 280 12.30 -17.99 13.67
CA GLY A 280 13.64 -18.13 14.22
C GLY A 280 14.74 -18.36 13.20
N ALA A 281 14.45 -18.34 11.89
CA ALA A 281 15.49 -18.37 10.86
C ALA A 281 16.39 -17.13 10.81
N ALA A 282 15.92 -16.00 11.33
CA ALA A 282 16.65 -14.74 11.29
C ALA A 282 17.15 -14.23 12.63
N ALA A 283 16.77 -14.85 13.75
CA ALA A 283 17.25 -14.47 15.08
C ALA A 283 17.86 -15.71 15.77
N LEU A 284 19.14 -15.58 16.13
CA LEU A 284 20.02 -16.57 16.75
C LEU A 284 20.80 -17.46 15.78
N GLY A 285 21.67 -16.81 14.99
CA GLY A 285 22.92 -17.46 14.60
C GLY A 285 23.81 -17.64 15.81
N THR A 286 23.55 -18.67 16.64
CA THR A 286 24.49 -19.47 17.46
C THR A 286 23.80 -20.29 18.56
N GLU A 287 22.58 -19.96 18.96
CA GLU A 287 21.91 -20.61 20.09
C GLU A 287 20.82 -21.61 19.66
N GLY A 288 20.85 -22.80 20.24
CA GLY A 288 19.86 -23.87 20.02
C GLY A 288 20.39 -25.04 19.19
N THR A 289 19.60 -26.12 19.13
CA THR A 289 19.90 -27.33 18.35
C THR A 289 18.96 -27.48 17.16
N LEU A 290 19.50 -27.93 16.05
CA LEU A 290 18.80 -28.25 14.81
C LEU A 290 18.63 -29.78 14.76
N ALA A 291 17.39 -30.26 14.85
CA ALA A 291 17.05 -31.67 14.80
C ALA A 291 16.76 -32.11 13.35
N PRO A 292 17.20 -33.31 12.93
CA PRO A 292 16.93 -33.79 11.58
C PRO A 292 15.43 -34.04 11.38
N THR A 293 14.83 -33.47 10.33
CA THR A 293 13.42 -33.68 9.97
C THR A 293 13.28 -34.64 8.80
N ARG A 294 14.17 -34.54 7.82
CA ARG A 294 14.27 -35.46 6.67
C ARG A 294 15.73 -35.64 6.29
N VAL A 295 16.12 -36.86 5.93
CA VAL A 295 17.50 -37.20 5.55
C VAL A 295 17.53 -37.78 4.15
N LEU A 296 18.57 -37.47 3.39
CA LEU A 296 18.83 -38.07 2.09
C LEU A 296 19.45 -39.46 2.27
N ASP A 297 18.87 -40.46 1.64
CA ASP A 297 19.52 -41.75 1.47
C ASP A 297 20.65 -41.67 0.43
N GLY A 298 21.40 -42.78 0.27
CA GLY A 298 22.51 -42.86 -0.69
C GLY A 298 22.12 -42.55 -2.15
N TYR A 299 20.84 -42.67 -2.50
CA TYR A 299 20.29 -42.44 -3.83
C TYR A 299 19.74 -41.01 -4.02
N GLY A 300 19.76 -40.19 -2.97
CA GLY A 300 19.26 -38.81 -3.00
C GLY A 300 17.75 -38.70 -2.77
N VAL A 301 17.12 -39.70 -2.15
CA VAL A 301 15.69 -39.67 -1.78
C VAL A 301 15.57 -39.21 -0.33
N LEU A 302 14.67 -38.23 -0.08
CA LEU A 302 14.35 -37.77 1.26
C LEU A 302 13.49 -38.80 2.00
N GLN A 303 13.94 -39.20 3.18
CA GLN A 303 13.29 -40.17 4.06
C GLN A 303 13.23 -39.62 5.49
N PRO A 304 12.36 -40.16 6.36
CA PRO A 304 12.42 -39.88 7.79
C PRO A 304 13.81 -40.19 8.37
N PRO A 305 14.28 -39.42 9.38
CA PRO A 305 15.58 -39.64 9.99
C PRO A 305 15.64 -41.01 10.67
N GLN A 306 16.79 -41.68 10.52
CA GLN A 306 17.12 -42.88 11.27
C GLN A 306 17.33 -42.56 12.76
N SER A 307 17.11 -43.55 13.63
CA SER A 307 17.24 -43.39 15.10
C SER A 307 18.66 -43.03 15.56
N THR A 308 19.66 -43.19 14.68
CA THR A 308 21.07 -42.85 14.92
C THR A 308 21.42 -41.41 14.52
N ALA A 309 20.49 -40.66 13.92
CA ALA A 309 20.71 -39.27 13.52
C ALA A 309 20.61 -38.32 14.72
N THR A 310 21.68 -37.57 15.00
CA THR A 310 21.76 -36.67 16.14
C THR A 310 21.47 -35.22 15.75
N PRO A 311 20.86 -34.41 16.64
CA PRO A 311 20.77 -32.97 16.45
C PRO A 311 22.15 -32.30 16.34
N ILE A 312 22.20 -31.16 15.66
CA ILE A 312 23.41 -30.37 15.43
C ILE A 312 23.26 -29.02 16.14
N GLU A 313 24.26 -28.58 16.89
CA GLU A 313 24.28 -27.24 17.48
C GLU A 313 24.27 -26.15 16.40
N ALA A 314 23.44 -25.13 16.56
CA ALA A 314 23.24 -24.08 15.55
C ALA A 314 24.56 -23.35 15.20
N ALA A 315 25.41 -23.10 16.19
CA ALA A 315 26.74 -22.51 15.99
C ALA A 315 27.69 -23.40 15.15
N ALA A 316 27.56 -24.72 15.24
CA ALA A 316 28.42 -25.68 14.55
C ALA A 316 27.87 -26.10 13.18
N PHE A 317 26.61 -25.75 12.86
CA PHE A 317 25.94 -26.25 11.65
C PHE A 317 26.69 -25.88 10.35
N LEU A 318 27.22 -24.65 10.26
CA LEU A 318 27.94 -24.17 9.07
C LEU A 318 29.25 -24.92 8.79
N THR A 319 29.90 -25.46 9.81
CA THR A 319 31.17 -26.19 9.69
C THR A 319 30.97 -27.71 9.72
N THR A 320 29.78 -28.17 10.10
CA THR A 320 29.45 -29.60 10.18
C THR A 320 29.43 -30.21 8.79
N ARG A 321 30.08 -31.38 8.65
CA ARG A 321 30.05 -32.17 7.43
C ARG A 321 29.06 -33.33 7.55
N PRO A 322 28.43 -33.74 6.44
CA PRO A 322 27.61 -34.94 6.43
C PRO A 322 28.40 -36.18 6.89
N ALA A 323 27.85 -36.92 7.85
CA ALA A 323 28.45 -38.12 8.43
C ALA A 323 27.36 -39.13 8.81
N PRO A 324 27.69 -40.39 9.18
CA PRO A 324 26.67 -41.40 9.51
C PRO A 324 25.71 -40.99 10.64
N THR A 325 26.18 -40.24 11.63
CA THR A 325 25.39 -39.70 12.75
C THR A 325 24.74 -38.35 12.43
N THR A 326 25.23 -37.64 11.41
CA THR A 326 24.69 -36.36 10.91
C THR A 326 24.46 -36.47 9.39
N PRO A 327 23.50 -37.30 8.95
CA PRO A 327 23.29 -37.56 7.53
C PRO A 327 22.89 -36.29 6.76
N PRO A 328 23.22 -36.19 5.46
CA PRO A 328 22.77 -35.06 4.66
C PRO A 328 21.23 -34.99 4.64
N GLY A 329 20.65 -33.81 4.71
CA GLY A 329 19.20 -33.67 4.93
C GLY A 329 18.75 -32.28 5.34
N LEU A 330 17.49 -32.19 5.71
CA LEU A 330 16.83 -31.01 6.28
C LEU A 330 16.82 -31.14 7.80
N TYR A 331 17.19 -30.05 8.46
CA TYR A 331 17.28 -29.94 9.90
C TYR A 331 16.49 -28.73 10.38
N ALA A 332 15.55 -28.92 11.29
CA ALA A 332 14.72 -27.84 11.83
C ALA A 332 15.15 -27.48 13.25
N GLY A 333 15.17 -26.19 13.54
CA GLY A 333 15.43 -25.66 14.87
C GLY A 333 14.58 -24.41 15.11
N PRO A 334 14.85 -23.65 16.18
CA PRO A 334 14.28 -22.32 16.36
C PRO A 334 14.48 -21.50 15.07
N GLY A 335 15.70 -21.62 14.52
CA GLY A 335 16.23 -21.33 13.18
C GLY A 335 15.41 -21.54 11.90
N GLY A 336 14.18 -22.05 11.95
CA GLY A 336 13.56 -22.62 10.75
C GLY A 336 14.34 -23.85 10.23
N GLU A 337 14.10 -24.20 8.97
CA GLU A 337 14.72 -25.37 8.33
C GLU A 337 16.04 -25.00 7.62
N ARG A 338 17.09 -25.77 7.85
CA ARG A 338 18.41 -25.65 7.21
C ARG A 338 18.79 -26.92 6.48
N ALA A 339 19.48 -26.78 5.35
CA ALA A 339 19.93 -27.90 4.55
C ALA A 339 21.41 -28.25 4.81
N LEU A 340 21.65 -29.50 5.20
CA LEU A 340 22.98 -30.10 5.21
C LEU A 340 23.18 -30.92 3.92
N ASN A 341 23.89 -30.37 2.95
CA ASN A 341 24.05 -30.98 1.62
C ASN A 341 25.28 -31.90 1.53
N ALA A 342 25.12 -33.06 0.86
CA ALA A 342 26.22 -34.00 0.60
C ALA A 342 27.20 -33.52 -0.47
N GLY A 343 26.69 -32.78 -1.47
CA GLY A 343 27.49 -32.20 -2.55
C GLY A 343 28.24 -30.96 -2.10
N ALA A 344 29.57 -30.93 -2.34
CA ALA A 344 30.43 -29.80 -2.02
C ALA A 344 31.26 -29.35 -3.25
N PRO A 345 31.58 -28.04 -3.37
CA PRO A 345 31.11 -26.93 -2.54
C PRO A 345 29.69 -26.46 -2.90
N ALA A 346 29.07 -25.68 -2.01
CA ALA A 346 27.78 -25.02 -2.27
C ALA A 346 27.84 -24.21 -3.58
N PRO A 347 26.75 -24.18 -4.37
CA PRO A 347 26.68 -23.33 -5.55
C PRO A 347 26.89 -21.87 -5.14
N GLN A 348 27.79 -21.18 -5.84
CA GLN A 348 27.98 -19.75 -5.63
C GLN A 348 26.79 -19.01 -6.25
N ILE A 349 26.10 -18.20 -5.46
CA ILE A 349 25.07 -17.29 -5.96
C ILE A 349 25.79 -16.22 -6.79
N VAL A 350 25.34 -16.04 -8.04
CA VAL A 350 25.83 -14.95 -8.88
C VAL A 350 25.16 -13.66 -8.41
N GLU A 351 25.90 -12.84 -7.66
CA GLU A 351 25.41 -11.53 -7.17
C GLU A 351 25.62 -10.41 -8.19
N THR A 352 26.59 -10.58 -9.10
CA THR A 352 26.94 -9.60 -10.14
C THR A 352 26.75 -10.19 -11.53
N TRP A 353 25.71 -9.75 -12.22
CA TRP A 353 25.45 -10.13 -13.60
C TRP A 353 26.40 -9.40 -14.56
N PRO A 354 26.95 -10.07 -15.60
CA PRO A 354 27.72 -9.41 -16.64
C PRO A 354 26.89 -8.31 -17.32
N GLY A 355 27.46 -7.14 -17.60
CA GLY A 355 26.76 -5.97 -18.17
C GLY A 355 26.10 -6.18 -19.55
N VAL A 356 26.24 -7.36 -20.14
CA VAL A 356 25.59 -7.82 -21.38
C VAL A 356 24.24 -8.51 -21.12
N ALA A 357 23.94 -8.89 -19.88
CA ALA A 357 22.68 -9.54 -19.51
C ALA A 357 21.61 -8.47 -19.20
N LYS A 358 20.61 -8.35 -20.07
CA LYS A 358 19.39 -7.61 -19.78
C LYS A 358 18.48 -8.50 -18.91
N VAL A 359 18.38 -8.18 -17.62
CA VAL A 359 17.33 -8.73 -16.75
C VAL A 359 16.03 -8.00 -17.13
N THR A 360 15.16 -8.68 -17.86
CA THR A 360 13.82 -8.16 -18.16
C THR A 360 12.88 -8.65 -17.06
N GLU A 361 12.56 -7.79 -16.09
CA GLU A 361 11.63 -8.10 -14.98
C GLU A 361 10.15 -8.22 -15.41
N GLN A 362 9.84 -8.22 -16.71
CA GLN A 362 8.49 -7.96 -17.21
C GLN A 362 7.80 -9.10 -17.99
N GLU A 363 8.33 -10.32 -18.02
CA GLU A 363 7.69 -11.43 -18.77
C GLU A 363 7.40 -12.65 -17.89
N ALA A 364 6.53 -12.47 -16.89
CA ALA A 364 5.84 -13.61 -16.26
C ALA A 364 4.41 -13.27 -15.80
N VAL A 365 3.72 -12.40 -16.56
CA VAL A 365 2.26 -12.47 -16.64
C VAL A 365 1.96 -12.96 -18.05
N VAL A 366 2.10 -14.27 -18.26
CA VAL A 366 1.41 -14.88 -19.40
C VAL A 366 -0.06 -14.85 -19.00
N GLU A 367 -0.77 -13.81 -19.40
CA GLU A 367 -2.22 -13.88 -19.54
C GLU A 367 -2.49 -15.09 -20.42
N ARG A 368 -2.85 -16.20 -19.80
CA ARG A 368 -3.36 -17.35 -20.54
C ARG A 368 -4.63 -16.85 -21.21
N ALA A 369 -4.60 -16.73 -22.54
CA ALA A 369 -5.79 -16.48 -23.32
C ALA A 369 -6.88 -17.46 -22.85
N GLY A 370 -7.95 -16.93 -22.25
CA GLY A 370 -9.00 -17.67 -21.58
C GLY A 370 -9.85 -18.48 -22.55
N LEU A 371 -9.29 -19.53 -23.15
CA LEU A 371 -9.98 -20.43 -24.06
C LEU A 371 -11.04 -21.30 -23.35
N GLY A 372 -11.05 -21.30 -22.01
CA GLY A 372 -12.02 -22.07 -21.21
C GLY A 372 -13.47 -21.73 -21.54
N GLY A 373 -13.80 -20.44 -21.67
CA GLY A 373 -15.17 -20.01 -22.04
C GLY A 373 -15.57 -20.49 -23.44
N TRP A 374 -14.67 -20.33 -24.41
CA TRP A 374 -14.88 -20.81 -25.78
C TRP A 374 -15.01 -22.33 -25.87
N MET A 375 -14.27 -23.07 -25.04
CA MET A 375 -14.33 -24.53 -25.01
C MET A 375 -15.62 -25.06 -24.38
N ILE A 376 -16.12 -24.39 -23.33
CA ILE A 376 -17.42 -24.71 -22.73
C ILE A 376 -18.55 -24.40 -23.73
N ALA A 377 -18.47 -23.26 -24.43
CA ALA A 377 -19.45 -22.90 -25.47
C ALA A 377 -19.45 -23.91 -26.63
N LEU A 378 -18.28 -24.36 -27.08
CA LEU A 378 -18.17 -25.42 -28.09
C LEU A 378 -18.76 -26.74 -27.60
N ALA A 379 -18.44 -27.15 -26.36
CA ALA A 379 -18.96 -28.39 -25.77
C ALA A 379 -20.50 -28.38 -25.66
N LEU A 380 -21.08 -27.27 -25.18
CA LEU A 380 -22.54 -27.10 -25.10
C LEU A 380 -23.20 -27.10 -26.49
N SER A 381 -22.54 -26.51 -27.49
CA SER A 381 -23.03 -26.50 -28.87
C SER A 381 -23.09 -27.90 -29.48
N ILE A 382 -22.07 -28.73 -29.20
CA ILE A 382 -22.04 -30.13 -29.64
C ILE A 382 -23.16 -30.94 -28.97
N VAL A 383 -23.38 -30.76 -27.66
CA VAL A 383 -24.47 -31.44 -26.94
C VAL A 383 -25.84 -31.01 -27.47
N ALA A 384 -26.03 -29.72 -27.76
CA ALA A 384 -27.28 -29.23 -28.35
C ALA A 384 -27.51 -29.82 -29.75
N LEU A 385 -26.46 -29.93 -30.57
CA LEU A 385 -26.53 -30.55 -31.89
C LEU A 385 -26.93 -32.03 -31.79
N ASP A 386 -26.30 -32.77 -30.88
CA ASP A 386 -26.61 -34.18 -30.63
C ASP A 386 -28.07 -34.37 -30.19
N LEU A 387 -28.59 -33.48 -29.34
CA LEU A 387 -29.98 -33.50 -28.91
C LEU A 387 -30.97 -33.27 -30.07
N ILE A 388 -30.62 -32.37 -31.00
CA ILE A 388 -31.41 -32.11 -32.22
C ILE A 388 -31.39 -33.34 -33.14
N VAL A 389 -30.22 -33.94 -33.34
CA VAL A 389 -30.05 -35.14 -34.18
C VAL A 389 -30.82 -36.32 -33.57
N ALA A 390 -30.72 -36.52 -32.26
CA ALA A 390 -31.48 -37.55 -31.53
C ALA A 390 -32.99 -37.32 -31.65
N LEU A 391 -33.47 -36.08 -31.55
CA LEU A 391 -34.89 -35.75 -31.78
C LEU A 391 -35.33 -36.05 -33.22
N ALA A 392 -34.43 -35.84 -34.20
CA ALA A 392 -34.70 -36.07 -35.62
C ALA A 392 -34.87 -37.56 -35.91
N PHE A 393 -33.95 -38.39 -35.42
CA PHE A 393 -34.04 -39.84 -35.51
C PHE A 393 -35.23 -40.42 -34.75
N ALA A 394 -35.62 -39.81 -33.62
CA ALA A 394 -36.81 -40.20 -32.87
C ALA A 394 -38.14 -39.78 -33.54
N GLY A 395 -38.10 -39.06 -34.67
CA GLY A 395 -39.28 -38.58 -35.39
C GLY A 395 -40.11 -37.54 -34.61
N ARG A 396 -39.53 -36.94 -33.57
CA ARG A 396 -40.19 -35.99 -32.66
C ARG A 396 -39.88 -34.53 -32.96
N LEU A 397 -39.18 -34.22 -34.07
CA LEU A 397 -39.09 -32.83 -34.50
C LEU A 397 -40.50 -32.32 -34.82
N PRO A 398 -40.97 -31.24 -34.16
CA PRO A 398 -42.21 -30.60 -34.58
C PRO A 398 -42.05 -30.23 -36.05
N ARG A 399 -43.06 -30.52 -36.88
CA ARG A 399 -43.08 -30.05 -38.27
C ARG A 399 -43.17 -28.53 -38.23
N LEU A 400 -42.03 -27.86 -38.17
CA LEU A 400 -41.94 -26.40 -38.22
C LEU A 400 -42.42 -25.96 -39.59
N GLY A 401 -43.69 -25.53 -39.68
CA GLY A 401 -44.18 -24.78 -40.82
C GLY A 401 -43.33 -23.52 -41.03
N ARG A 402 -43.30 -22.99 -42.25
CA ARG A 402 -42.53 -21.79 -42.66
C ARG A 402 -42.73 -20.55 -41.76
N GLN A 403 -43.70 -20.55 -40.86
CA GLN A 403 -43.98 -19.46 -39.91
C GLN A 403 -43.29 -19.60 -38.55
N SER A 404 -42.79 -20.78 -38.15
CA SER A 404 -42.12 -20.98 -36.84
C SER A 404 -40.60 -20.78 -36.88
N ALA A 405 -39.98 -20.65 -38.05
CA ALA A 405 -38.56 -20.31 -38.18
C ALA A 405 -38.24 -18.88 -37.70
N GLY A 406 -39.23 -17.96 -37.79
CA GLY A 406 -39.09 -16.60 -37.27
C GLY A 406 -39.06 -16.53 -35.74
N ALA A 407 -39.75 -17.44 -35.04
CA ALA A 407 -39.85 -17.43 -33.58
C ALA A 407 -38.53 -17.84 -32.89
N LEU A 408 -37.77 -18.78 -33.48
CA LEU A 408 -36.45 -19.19 -32.97
C LEU A 408 -35.38 -18.11 -33.20
N ALA A 409 -35.43 -17.39 -34.32
CA ALA A 409 -34.56 -16.25 -34.57
C ALA A 409 -34.83 -15.09 -33.60
N ILE A 410 -36.11 -14.84 -33.25
CA ILE A 410 -36.51 -13.85 -32.25
C ILE A 410 -36.10 -14.31 -30.83
N PHE A 411 -36.14 -15.60 -30.52
CA PHE A 411 -35.70 -16.11 -29.22
C PHE A 411 -34.18 -16.01 -29.03
N PHE A 412 -33.39 -16.25 -30.08
CA PHE A 412 -31.93 -16.04 -30.07
C PHE A 412 -31.56 -14.54 -30.06
N LEU A 413 -32.33 -13.69 -30.74
CA LEU A 413 -32.12 -12.23 -30.71
C LEU A 413 -32.57 -11.61 -29.38
N ALA A 414 -33.63 -12.13 -28.77
CA ALA A 414 -34.08 -11.73 -27.43
C ALA A 414 -33.12 -12.23 -26.33
N GLY A 415 -32.54 -13.42 -26.48
CA GLY A 415 -31.48 -13.92 -25.58
C GLY A 415 -30.21 -13.08 -25.62
N ALA A 416 -29.86 -12.50 -26.78
CA ALA A 416 -28.73 -11.58 -26.91
C ALA A 416 -29.00 -10.18 -26.33
N LEU A 417 -30.26 -9.75 -26.28
CA LEU A 417 -30.69 -8.45 -25.73
C LEU A 417 -30.98 -8.48 -24.22
N LEU A 418 -31.06 -9.67 -23.61
CA LEU A 418 -31.28 -9.83 -22.17
C LEU A 418 -30.00 -9.72 -21.32
N ASN A 419 -28.84 -9.48 -21.93
CA ASN A 419 -27.67 -8.89 -21.25
C ASN A 419 -27.87 -7.37 -21.03
N GLY A 420 -29.05 -7.00 -20.56
CA GLY A 420 -29.33 -5.65 -20.10
C GLY A 420 -28.56 -5.42 -18.81
N GLN A 421 -27.38 -4.80 -18.93
CA GLN A 421 -26.73 -4.18 -17.79
C GLN A 421 -27.73 -3.22 -17.12
N PRO A 422 -27.82 -3.20 -15.78
CA PRO A 422 -28.80 -2.38 -15.09
C PRO A 422 -28.61 -0.90 -15.48
N ALA A 423 -29.70 -0.24 -15.91
CA ALA A 423 -29.72 1.14 -16.39
C ALA A 423 -29.17 2.18 -15.39
N ALA A 424 -28.97 1.81 -14.13
CA ALA A 424 -28.30 2.63 -13.11
C ALA A 424 -26.77 2.72 -13.28
N ALA A 425 -26.13 1.78 -13.98
CA ALA A 425 -24.69 1.82 -14.26
C ALA A 425 -24.34 2.80 -15.39
N GLN A 426 -25.28 3.09 -16.29
CA GLN A 426 -25.03 3.99 -17.42
C GLN A 426 -24.84 5.46 -17.00
N SER A 427 -25.50 5.90 -15.91
CA SER A 427 -25.37 7.28 -15.42
C SER A 427 -24.04 7.54 -14.70
N SER A 428 -23.55 6.58 -13.90
CA SER A 428 -22.25 6.70 -13.25
C SER A 428 -21.10 6.67 -14.26
N ASP A 429 -21.18 5.77 -15.24
CA ASP A 429 -20.18 5.66 -16.31
C ASP A 429 -20.17 6.89 -17.22
N GLN A 430 -21.31 7.57 -17.39
CA GLN A 430 -21.36 8.84 -18.10
C GLN A 430 -20.68 9.96 -17.30
N LEU A 431 -21.02 10.12 -16.01
CA LEU A 431 -20.38 11.12 -15.14
C LEU A 431 -18.87 10.92 -15.10
N ALA A 432 -18.41 9.67 -14.99
CA ALA A 432 -16.99 9.34 -15.00
C ALA A 432 -16.31 9.71 -16.33
N ARG A 433 -16.93 9.38 -17.47
CA ARG A 433 -16.39 9.78 -18.79
C ARG A 433 -16.29 11.29 -18.96
N GLU A 434 -17.31 12.03 -18.52
CA GLU A 434 -17.33 13.49 -18.61
C GLU A 434 -16.30 14.16 -17.68
N ALA A 435 -16.13 13.63 -16.46
CA ALA A 435 -15.13 14.11 -15.50
C ALA A 435 -13.69 13.78 -15.92
N ALA A 436 -13.48 12.66 -16.62
CA ALA A 436 -12.18 12.30 -17.19
C ALA A 436 -11.79 13.17 -18.40
N ALA A 437 -12.78 13.68 -19.15
CA ALA A 437 -12.54 14.48 -20.35
C ALA A 437 -12.31 15.98 -20.05
N HIS A 438 -12.97 16.52 -19.02
CA HIS A 438 -12.94 17.94 -18.70
C HIS A 438 -12.87 18.17 -17.19
N LEU A 439 -12.07 19.16 -16.78
CA LEU A 439 -11.98 19.60 -15.39
C LEU A 439 -13.36 20.01 -14.88
N ARG A 440 -13.85 19.36 -13.81
CA ARG A 440 -15.16 19.65 -13.20
C ARG A 440 -15.04 19.56 -11.69
N PHE A 441 -15.86 20.31 -10.96
CA PHE A 441 -16.06 20.08 -9.54
C PHE A 441 -17.26 19.18 -9.30
N ALA A 442 -17.31 18.52 -8.16
CA ALA A 442 -18.48 17.77 -7.74
C ALA A 442 -19.05 18.27 -6.42
N TYR A 443 -20.35 18.06 -6.22
CA TYR A 443 -21.01 18.24 -4.94
C TYR A 443 -21.72 16.96 -4.52
N VAL A 444 -21.77 16.71 -3.22
CA VAL A 444 -22.46 15.54 -2.67
C VAL A 444 -23.97 15.74 -2.72
N LYS A 445 -24.69 14.79 -3.33
CA LYS A 445 -26.15 14.75 -3.30
C LYS A 445 -26.62 14.38 -1.90
N THR A 446 -27.38 15.28 -1.28
CA THR A 446 -27.81 15.13 0.12
C THR A 446 -29.22 14.57 0.26
N GLY A 447 -30.00 14.59 -0.83
CA GLY A 447 -31.44 14.28 -0.81
C GLY A 447 -32.31 15.48 -0.45
N ASP A 448 -31.73 16.60 0.02
CA ASP A 448 -32.41 17.89 0.11
C ASP A 448 -32.25 18.65 -1.20
N ARG A 449 -33.31 18.67 -2.01
CA ARG A 449 -33.32 19.30 -3.33
C ARG A 449 -32.93 20.77 -3.30
N ASN A 450 -33.39 21.54 -2.31
CA ASN A 450 -33.10 22.97 -2.25
C ASN A 450 -31.62 23.23 -1.92
N LEU A 451 -31.06 22.38 -1.05
CA LEU A 451 -29.65 22.41 -0.72
C LEU A 451 -28.80 22.03 -1.94
N ASP A 452 -29.11 20.90 -2.57
CA ASP A 452 -28.40 20.40 -3.74
C ASP A 452 -28.44 21.40 -4.91
N GLU A 453 -29.59 22.03 -5.18
CA GLU A 453 -29.72 23.09 -6.21
C GLU A 453 -28.91 24.35 -5.84
N THR A 454 -28.91 24.76 -4.57
CA THR A 454 -28.11 25.92 -4.12
C THR A 454 -26.61 25.62 -4.23
N THR A 455 -26.19 24.41 -3.87
CA THR A 455 -24.79 23.98 -3.95
C THR A 455 -24.32 23.86 -5.40
N ALA A 456 -25.14 23.30 -6.28
CA ALA A 456 -24.87 23.24 -7.72
C ALA A 456 -24.70 24.65 -8.31
N ALA A 457 -25.61 25.58 -7.98
CA ALA A 457 -25.51 26.97 -8.42
C ALA A 457 -24.30 27.70 -7.82
N GLY A 458 -23.92 27.37 -6.58
CA GLY A 458 -22.73 27.86 -5.91
C GLY A 458 -21.44 27.46 -6.63
N LEU A 459 -21.28 26.17 -6.92
CA LEU A 459 -20.12 25.67 -7.67
C LEU A 459 -20.11 26.17 -9.11
N PHE A 460 -21.27 26.30 -9.75
CA PHE A 460 -21.38 26.93 -11.07
C PHE A 460 -20.89 28.38 -11.03
N GLY A 461 -21.30 29.15 -10.01
CA GLY A 461 -20.84 30.51 -9.83
C GLY A 461 -19.34 30.61 -9.56
N LEU A 462 -18.79 29.67 -8.79
CA LEU A 462 -17.35 29.58 -8.59
C LEU A 462 -16.61 29.28 -9.90
N SER A 463 -17.06 28.29 -10.68
CA SER A 463 -16.50 27.98 -12.02
C SER A 463 -16.55 29.20 -12.95
N TYR A 464 -17.66 29.94 -12.96
CA TYR A 464 -17.80 31.16 -13.74
C TYR A 464 -16.78 32.23 -13.33
N GLN A 465 -16.61 32.46 -12.01
CA GLN A 465 -15.63 33.45 -11.52
C GLN A 465 -14.18 33.02 -11.75
N LEU A 466 -13.89 31.71 -11.73
CA LEU A 466 -12.59 31.17 -12.08
C LEU A 466 -12.26 31.44 -13.55
N GLY A 467 -13.15 31.07 -14.49
CA GLY A 467 -12.92 31.31 -15.91
C GLY A 467 -12.84 32.80 -16.27
N ALA A 468 -13.58 33.65 -15.55
CA ALA A 468 -13.51 35.10 -15.77
C ALA A 468 -12.22 35.76 -15.24
N ARG A 469 -11.53 35.14 -14.29
CA ARG A 469 -10.43 35.78 -13.54
C ARG A 469 -9.12 35.03 -13.58
N THR A 470 -9.09 33.79 -14.05
CA THR A 470 -7.94 32.88 -14.07
C THR A 470 -7.92 32.10 -15.38
N SER A 471 -6.86 31.30 -15.61
CA SER A 471 -6.79 30.36 -16.73
C SER A 471 -7.48 29.02 -16.45
N VAL A 472 -8.08 28.85 -15.27
CA VAL A 472 -8.80 27.63 -14.89
C VAL A 472 -10.25 27.78 -15.33
N GLU A 473 -10.70 26.89 -16.21
CA GLU A 473 -12.05 26.88 -16.77
C GLU A 473 -12.75 25.55 -16.43
N PRO A 474 -13.25 25.37 -15.19
CA PRO A 474 -13.99 24.18 -14.83
C PRO A 474 -15.36 24.19 -15.51
N ASP A 475 -15.74 23.03 -15.99
CA ASP A 475 -17.00 22.81 -16.66
C ASP A 475 -18.16 22.66 -15.64
N GLN A 476 -19.39 22.37 -16.08
CA GLN A 476 -20.54 22.27 -15.17
C GLN A 476 -20.33 21.24 -14.04
N PRO A 477 -20.69 21.58 -12.78
CA PRO A 477 -20.44 20.72 -11.63
C PRO A 477 -21.38 19.50 -11.60
N HIS A 478 -20.85 18.37 -11.11
CA HIS A 478 -21.61 17.12 -10.99
C HIS A 478 -22.16 16.90 -9.59
N GLY A 479 -23.41 16.45 -9.49
CA GLY A 479 -23.93 15.90 -8.25
C GLY A 479 -23.56 14.42 -8.12
N VAL A 480 -22.81 14.05 -7.09
CA VAL A 480 -22.29 12.69 -6.88
C VAL A 480 -22.88 12.02 -5.64
N ASP A 481 -23.05 10.71 -5.71
CA ASP A 481 -23.32 9.82 -4.57
C ASP A 481 -21.99 9.20 -4.11
N LEU A 482 -21.58 9.55 -2.89
CA LEU A 482 -20.30 9.10 -2.30
C LEU A 482 -20.15 7.58 -2.23
N SER A 483 -21.25 6.82 -2.21
CA SER A 483 -21.20 5.36 -2.13
C SER A 483 -21.08 4.70 -3.50
N ARG A 484 -21.55 5.35 -4.58
CA ARG A 484 -21.74 4.71 -5.89
C ARG A 484 -20.82 5.25 -6.98
N ASP A 485 -20.60 6.55 -7.01
CA ASP A 485 -19.87 7.19 -8.11
C ASP A 485 -18.34 7.09 -7.92
N SER A 486 -17.59 7.28 -9.01
CA SER A 486 -16.13 7.40 -9.02
C SER A 486 -15.73 8.81 -8.60
N LEU A 487 -15.03 8.92 -7.46
CA LEU A 487 -14.68 10.20 -6.84
C LEU A 487 -13.32 10.72 -7.32
N GLU A 488 -12.42 9.80 -7.68
CA GLU A 488 -11.03 10.01 -8.08
C GLU A 488 -10.83 10.93 -9.30
N LEU A 489 -11.91 11.23 -10.04
CA LEU A 489 -11.89 12.05 -11.25
C LEU A 489 -12.11 13.54 -10.98
N TYR A 490 -12.44 13.91 -9.74
CA TYR A 490 -12.71 15.30 -9.38
C TYR A 490 -11.54 15.86 -8.57
N PRO A 491 -11.00 17.05 -8.90
CA PRO A 491 -9.99 17.70 -8.06
C PRO A 491 -10.56 18.18 -6.72
N MET A 492 -11.86 18.51 -6.69
CA MET A 492 -12.56 19.01 -5.50
C MET A 492 -13.99 18.47 -5.45
N ILE A 493 -14.35 17.91 -4.29
CA ILE A 493 -15.71 17.51 -3.94
C ILE A 493 -16.19 18.37 -2.78
N TYR A 494 -17.35 19.02 -2.96
CA TYR A 494 -17.95 19.89 -1.96
C TYR A 494 -19.15 19.22 -1.29
N TYR A 495 -19.11 19.09 0.03
CA TYR A 495 -20.19 18.54 0.84
C TYR A 495 -20.84 19.64 1.69
N ALA A 496 -22.02 20.10 1.25
CA ALA A 496 -22.87 20.96 2.06
C ALA A 496 -23.66 20.08 3.05
N VAL A 497 -23.35 20.17 4.34
CA VAL A 497 -23.92 19.26 5.35
C VAL A 497 -25.39 19.61 5.62
N PRO A 498 -26.33 18.66 5.50
CA PRO A 498 -27.72 18.86 5.93
C PRO A 498 -27.85 19.13 7.43
N ARG A 499 -28.88 19.89 7.85
CA ARG A 499 -29.11 20.20 9.28
C ARG A 499 -29.31 18.96 10.16
N ASN A 500 -29.81 17.88 9.57
CA ASN A 500 -30.10 16.57 10.19
C ASN A 500 -29.18 15.46 9.66
N ALA A 501 -27.97 15.81 9.21
CA ALA A 501 -27.02 14.85 8.66
C ALA A 501 -26.72 13.71 9.65
N GLN A 502 -26.67 12.49 9.12
CA GLN A 502 -26.22 11.30 9.83
C GLN A 502 -24.76 11.01 9.47
N ALA A 503 -24.12 10.11 10.21
CA ALA A 503 -22.80 9.60 9.85
C ALA A 503 -22.83 9.00 8.43
N LEU A 504 -21.72 9.17 7.70
CA LEU A 504 -21.59 8.60 6.37
C LEU A 504 -21.66 7.07 6.43
N PRO A 505 -22.35 6.42 5.47
CA PRO A 505 -22.37 4.95 5.44
C PRO A 505 -20.95 4.41 5.18
N PRO A 506 -20.60 3.20 5.66
CA PRO A 506 -19.24 2.65 5.55
C PRO A 506 -18.68 2.64 4.12
N ALA A 507 -19.53 2.35 3.12
CA ALA A 507 -19.14 2.38 1.72
C ALA A 507 -18.74 3.79 1.22
N ALA A 508 -19.42 4.83 1.70
CA ALA A 508 -19.07 6.22 1.39
C ALA A 508 -17.78 6.62 2.11
N VAL A 509 -17.60 6.23 3.38
CA VAL A 509 -16.36 6.47 4.15
C VAL A 509 -15.16 5.86 3.42
N ALA A 510 -15.24 4.59 3.01
CA ALA A 510 -14.16 3.91 2.29
C ALA A 510 -13.80 4.64 0.98
N LYS A 511 -14.79 5.10 0.21
CA LYS A 511 -14.56 5.87 -1.03
C LYS A 511 -13.98 7.25 -0.78
N VAL A 512 -14.45 7.99 0.23
CA VAL A 512 -13.88 9.29 0.60
C VAL A 512 -12.44 9.11 1.09
N ASN A 513 -12.15 8.08 1.86
CA ASN A 513 -10.78 7.77 2.29
C ASN A 513 -9.89 7.41 1.10
N ALA A 514 -10.39 6.63 0.14
CA ALA A 514 -9.66 6.36 -1.11
C ALA A 514 -9.41 7.65 -1.91
N TYR A 515 -10.40 8.54 -1.97
CA TYR A 515 -10.32 9.85 -2.65
C TYR A 515 -9.30 10.80 -2.00
N LEU A 516 -9.35 10.98 -0.67
CA LEU A 516 -8.37 11.76 0.08
C LEU A 516 -6.97 11.13 -0.04
N ARG A 517 -6.88 9.80 -0.04
CA ARG A 517 -5.62 9.11 -0.32
C ARG A 517 -5.14 9.26 -1.77
N ALA A 518 -6.01 9.57 -2.72
CA ALA A 518 -5.60 9.89 -4.09
C ALA A 518 -5.15 11.36 -4.24
N GLY A 519 -5.17 12.16 -3.17
CA GLY A 519 -4.84 13.59 -3.21
C GLY A 519 -6.03 14.49 -3.57
N GLY A 520 -7.25 13.95 -3.57
CA GLY A 520 -8.45 14.73 -3.81
C GLY A 520 -8.77 15.69 -2.67
N ALA A 521 -9.32 16.86 -2.99
CA ALA A 521 -9.75 17.83 -1.99
C ALA A 521 -11.23 17.63 -1.61
N PHE A 522 -11.51 17.45 -0.32
CA PHE A 522 -12.86 17.32 0.24
C PHE A 522 -13.20 18.54 1.08
N VAL A 523 -14.20 19.32 0.65
CA VAL A 523 -14.60 20.58 1.30
C VAL A 523 -15.94 20.36 2.00
N VAL A 524 -15.95 20.42 3.32
CA VAL A 524 -17.14 20.23 4.16
C VAL A 524 -17.63 21.58 4.66
N ASP A 525 -18.87 21.94 4.33
CA ASP A 525 -19.52 23.16 4.80
C ASP A 525 -20.72 22.84 5.68
N THR A 526 -20.61 23.10 6.98
CA THR A 526 -21.67 22.84 7.97
C THR A 526 -22.77 23.92 7.96
N ARG A 527 -22.51 25.09 7.36
CA ARG A 527 -23.46 26.20 7.19
C ARG A 527 -24.14 26.63 8.50
N ASP A 528 -23.47 26.47 9.62
CA ASP A 528 -24.01 26.68 10.97
C ASP A 528 -23.17 27.64 11.83
N ALA A 529 -22.27 28.41 11.21
CA ALA A 529 -21.47 29.40 11.92
C ALA A 529 -22.36 30.45 12.60
N ALA A 530 -22.10 30.68 13.88
CA ALA A 530 -22.74 31.65 14.74
C ALA A 530 -21.72 32.26 15.71
N PRO A 531 -21.98 33.42 16.33
CA PRO A 531 -21.09 33.99 17.33
C PRO A 531 -20.78 32.97 18.45
N GLY A 532 -19.49 32.62 18.62
CA GLY A 532 -19.05 31.61 19.59
C GLY A 532 -19.16 30.15 19.15
N ARG A 533 -19.62 29.88 17.92
CA ARG A 533 -19.73 28.54 17.34
C ARG A 533 -19.33 28.57 15.86
N ASP A 534 -18.13 28.11 15.54
CA ASP A 534 -17.62 28.15 14.16
C ASP A 534 -18.07 26.94 13.31
N VAL A 535 -18.11 25.74 13.91
CA VAL A 535 -18.45 24.48 13.24
C VAL A 535 -19.35 23.62 14.16
N SER A 536 -20.15 22.75 13.56
CA SER A 536 -21.06 21.83 14.27
C SER A 536 -20.37 20.98 15.34
N GLN A 537 -20.99 20.89 16.53
CA GLN A 537 -20.56 19.97 17.61
C GLN A 537 -20.60 18.50 17.18
N ASN A 538 -21.41 18.15 16.17
CA ASN A 538 -21.55 16.78 15.67
C ASN A 538 -20.55 16.43 14.57
N LEU A 539 -19.61 17.33 14.24
CA LEU A 539 -18.65 17.10 13.14
C LEU A 539 -17.82 15.82 13.35
N SER A 540 -17.42 15.53 14.59
CA SER A 540 -16.69 14.29 14.93
C SER A 540 -17.50 13.04 14.61
N THR A 541 -18.82 13.08 14.82
CA THR A 541 -19.74 11.99 14.45
C THR A 541 -19.98 11.91 12.95
N LEU A 542 -20.04 13.05 12.27
CA LEU A 542 -20.28 13.12 10.82
C LEU A 542 -19.09 12.63 9.99
N LEU A 543 -17.87 12.91 10.48
CA LEU A 543 -16.61 12.49 9.85
C LEU A 543 -16.03 11.23 10.50
N ALA A 544 -16.83 10.50 11.29
CA ALA A 544 -16.40 9.25 11.89
C ALA A 544 -15.94 8.25 10.80
N GLY A 545 -14.73 7.71 10.97
CA GLY A 545 -14.11 6.79 10.02
C GLY A 545 -13.40 7.46 8.84
N ILE A 546 -13.49 8.79 8.67
CA ILE A 546 -12.70 9.50 7.66
C ILE A 546 -11.22 9.52 8.10
N ASP A 547 -10.34 8.99 7.24
CA ASP A 547 -8.90 8.84 7.47
C ASP A 547 -8.16 10.15 7.18
N ALA A 548 -8.38 11.14 8.04
CA ALA A 548 -7.75 12.45 7.98
C ALA A 548 -6.76 12.65 9.15
N PRO A 549 -5.64 13.36 8.92
CA PRO A 549 -4.80 13.87 10.00
C PRO A 549 -5.59 14.74 11.00
N PRO A 550 -5.03 15.03 12.18
CA PRO A 550 -5.64 15.98 13.11
C PRO A 550 -5.96 17.32 12.43
N LEU A 551 -7.03 17.98 12.86
CA LEU A 551 -7.48 19.25 12.27
C LEU A 551 -7.05 20.43 13.14
N GLN A 552 -6.71 21.54 12.50
CA GLN A 552 -6.43 22.81 13.15
C GLN A 552 -7.12 23.97 12.44
N PRO A 553 -7.40 25.09 13.13
CA PRO A 553 -7.84 26.32 12.45
C PRO A 553 -6.75 26.79 11.48
N ALA A 554 -7.14 27.20 10.29
CA ALA A 554 -6.23 27.75 9.29
C ALA A 554 -5.56 29.03 9.86
N PRO A 555 -4.21 29.07 9.96
CA PRO A 555 -3.53 30.20 10.56
C PRO A 555 -3.61 31.44 9.65
N PRO A 556 -3.47 32.67 10.20
CA PRO A 556 -3.61 33.90 9.41
C PRO A 556 -2.63 34.03 8.24
N ASN A 557 -1.46 33.42 8.34
CA ASN A 557 -0.39 33.40 7.34
C ASN A 557 -0.43 32.18 6.40
N HIS A 558 -1.49 31.36 6.47
CA HIS A 558 -1.63 30.16 5.63
C HIS A 558 -1.55 30.50 4.14
N VAL A 559 -0.98 29.61 3.32
CA VAL A 559 -0.84 29.82 1.86
C VAL A 559 -2.18 30.12 1.18
N LEU A 560 -3.29 29.56 1.68
CA LEU A 560 -4.66 29.88 1.24
C LEU A 560 -4.98 31.38 1.27
N THR A 561 -4.37 32.19 2.14
CA THR A 561 -4.63 33.63 2.19
C THR A 561 -3.92 34.40 1.08
N LYS A 562 -3.03 33.74 0.33
CA LYS A 562 -2.18 34.32 -0.72
C LYS A 562 -2.03 33.43 -1.97
N SER A 563 -2.92 32.44 -2.15
CA SER A 563 -2.84 31.50 -3.28
C SER A 563 -3.18 32.13 -4.63
N TYR A 564 -3.99 33.19 -4.66
CA TYR A 564 -4.24 33.98 -5.87
C TYR A 564 -4.45 35.46 -5.52
N TYR A 565 -5.44 35.73 -4.67
CA TYR A 565 -5.66 37.02 -4.02
C TYR A 565 -5.02 37.05 -2.63
N LEU A 566 -4.69 38.26 -2.18
CA LEU A 566 -4.36 38.53 -0.78
C LEU A 566 -5.65 38.78 0.01
N ILE A 567 -5.98 37.87 0.92
CA ILE A 567 -7.14 37.94 1.82
C ILE A 567 -6.70 37.79 3.27
N ARG A 568 -7.58 38.12 4.23
CA ARG A 568 -7.27 38.03 5.68
C ARG A 568 -8.13 37.00 6.42
N SER A 569 -9.18 36.53 5.77
CA SER A 569 -10.18 35.62 6.33
C SER A 569 -10.80 34.78 5.20
N PHE A 570 -11.67 33.83 5.57
CA PHE A 570 -12.29 32.89 4.65
C PHE A 570 -13.83 33.06 4.62
N PRO A 571 -14.34 34.24 4.22
CA PRO A 571 -15.75 34.59 4.39
C PRO A 571 -16.67 33.82 3.43
N GLY A 572 -17.87 33.52 3.90
CA GLY A 572 -19.01 33.06 3.09
C GLY A 572 -20.23 33.92 3.39
N ARG A 573 -21.44 33.34 3.32
CA ARG A 573 -22.66 34.03 3.78
C ARG A 573 -22.65 34.22 5.30
N LEU A 574 -21.95 33.35 6.00
CA LEU A 574 -21.63 33.41 7.42
C LEU A 574 -20.10 33.58 7.59
N ASN A 575 -19.67 33.91 8.81
CA ASN A 575 -18.26 34.17 9.14
C ASN A 575 -17.72 33.11 10.13
N GLY A 576 -17.64 31.86 9.69
CA GLY A 576 -17.02 30.77 10.45
C GLY A 576 -15.52 30.67 10.21
N ARG A 577 -14.80 30.02 11.14
CA ARG A 577 -13.40 29.63 10.93
C ARG A 577 -13.29 28.49 9.91
N LEU A 578 -12.22 28.55 9.12
CA LEU A 578 -11.77 27.44 8.28
C LEU A 578 -10.84 26.55 9.10
N TRP A 579 -11.10 25.24 9.07
CA TRP A 579 -10.26 24.19 9.62
C TRP A 579 -9.63 23.40 8.47
N ILE A 580 -8.37 23.04 8.66
CA ILE A 580 -7.53 22.32 7.70
C ILE A 580 -6.72 21.25 8.44
N GLU A 581 -6.05 20.37 7.71
CA GLU A 581 -5.14 19.37 8.27
C GLU A 581 -3.96 20.04 9.02
N SER A 582 -3.64 19.54 10.21
CA SER A 582 -2.48 19.95 11.00
C SER A 582 -1.19 19.55 10.29
N GLY A 583 -0.17 20.42 10.31
CA GLY A 583 1.10 20.19 9.63
C GLY A 583 1.16 20.71 8.19
N ALA A 584 0.03 20.95 7.52
CA ALA A 584 0.01 21.58 6.19
C ALA A 584 0.50 23.05 6.21
N ALA A 585 0.47 23.69 7.38
CA ALA A 585 0.79 25.10 7.54
C ALA A 585 2.24 25.39 7.98
N ASP A 586 2.98 24.40 8.49
CA ASP A 586 4.26 24.61 9.19
C ASP A 586 5.43 23.90 8.48
N ARG A 587 6.51 24.64 8.21
CA ARG A 587 7.61 24.21 7.33
C ARG A 587 8.37 22.99 7.84
N ASP A 588 8.50 22.86 9.15
CA ASP A 588 9.30 21.80 9.78
C ASP A 588 8.52 20.52 10.07
N THR A 589 7.18 20.52 9.85
CA THR A 589 6.29 19.37 10.10
C THR A 589 5.45 18.99 8.88
N ARG A 590 5.74 19.59 7.71
CA ARG A 590 5.04 19.34 6.45
C ARG A 590 5.35 17.93 5.91
N ARG A 591 4.30 17.21 5.51
CA ARG A 591 4.39 15.95 4.76
C ARG A 591 4.09 16.19 3.29
N GLY A 592 4.75 15.44 2.42
CA GLY A 592 4.40 15.39 1.00
C GLY A 592 4.52 16.76 0.32
N ASP A 593 3.54 17.10 -0.53
CA ASP A 593 3.50 18.40 -1.21
C ASP A 593 2.95 19.53 -0.31
N GLY A 594 2.52 19.24 0.92
CA GLY A 594 2.00 20.24 1.87
C GLY A 594 0.59 20.78 1.55
N VAL A 595 -0.17 20.11 0.68
CA VAL A 595 -1.55 20.51 0.34
C VAL A 595 -2.54 19.82 1.27
N SER A 596 -3.37 20.58 2.00
CA SER A 596 -4.47 20.00 2.78
C SER A 596 -5.49 19.33 1.85
N GLY A 597 -5.83 18.06 2.11
CA GLY A 597 -6.90 17.36 1.41
C GLY A 597 -8.29 17.65 1.99
N LEU A 598 -8.37 17.94 3.29
CA LEU A 598 -9.63 18.18 3.99
C LEU A 598 -9.77 19.65 4.45
N PHE A 599 -10.89 20.27 4.07
CA PHE A 599 -11.25 21.65 4.45
C PHE A 599 -12.62 21.65 5.11
N ILE A 600 -12.75 22.22 6.31
CA ILE A 600 -14.02 22.24 7.03
C ILE A 600 -14.34 23.65 7.51
N GLY A 601 -15.56 24.13 7.29
CA GLY A 601 -16.03 25.38 7.87
C GLY A 601 -17.55 25.44 7.96
N GLY A 602 -18.06 26.51 8.56
CA GLY A 602 -19.49 26.75 8.73
C GLY A 602 -20.02 27.97 7.98
N SER A 603 -19.26 28.50 7.02
CA SER A 603 -19.46 29.82 6.43
C SER A 603 -20.53 29.89 5.33
N ASP A 604 -21.09 28.77 4.89
CA ASP A 604 -22.05 28.73 3.77
C ASP A 604 -21.50 29.42 2.50
N TRP A 605 -20.36 28.90 2.03
CA TRP A 605 -19.63 29.42 0.88
C TRP A 605 -20.40 29.21 -0.42
N ALA A 606 -20.98 28.02 -0.64
CA ALA A 606 -21.77 27.75 -1.83
C ALA A 606 -22.97 28.71 -1.95
N GLY A 607 -23.63 29.04 -0.83
CA GLY A 607 -24.67 30.06 -0.80
C GLY A 607 -24.17 31.45 -1.21
N ALA A 608 -22.94 31.83 -0.84
CA ALA A 608 -22.34 33.10 -1.24
C ALA A 608 -21.95 33.14 -2.72
N TRP A 609 -21.51 32.01 -3.28
CA TRP A 609 -21.10 31.88 -4.67
C TRP A 609 -22.27 31.68 -5.65
N ALA A 610 -23.45 31.33 -5.15
CA ALA A 610 -24.59 30.93 -5.97
C ALA A 610 -25.10 32.06 -6.86
N ILE A 611 -25.07 31.83 -8.18
CA ILE A 611 -25.61 32.71 -9.21
C ILE A 611 -26.58 31.96 -10.13
N ASP A 612 -27.48 32.70 -10.78
CA ASP A 612 -28.26 32.19 -11.90
C ASP A 612 -27.47 32.20 -13.22
N ARG A 613 -28.09 31.73 -14.29
CA ARG A 613 -27.50 31.71 -15.65
C ARG A 613 -27.20 33.09 -16.23
N ASN A 614 -27.79 34.15 -15.67
CA ASN A 614 -27.57 35.54 -16.07
C ASN A 614 -26.47 36.22 -15.22
N GLY A 615 -25.83 35.48 -14.31
CA GLY A 615 -24.80 36.01 -13.42
C GLY A 615 -25.35 36.74 -12.19
N LYS A 616 -26.67 36.69 -11.94
CA LYS A 616 -27.28 37.36 -10.79
C LYS A 616 -27.19 36.49 -9.54
N PRO A 617 -26.78 37.04 -8.38
CA PRO A 617 -26.74 36.27 -7.14
C PRO A 617 -28.10 35.72 -6.70
N LEU A 618 -28.11 34.46 -6.24
CA LEU A 618 -29.32 33.77 -5.76
C LEU A 618 -29.63 34.01 -4.28
N ARG A 619 -28.64 34.43 -3.48
CA ARG A 619 -28.76 34.66 -2.04
C ARG A 619 -28.18 36.02 -1.66
N THR A 620 -28.78 36.69 -0.69
CA THR A 620 -28.27 37.95 -0.13
C THR A 620 -27.10 37.72 0.83
N MET A 621 -26.25 38.73 1.00
CA MET A 621 -25.10 38.75 1.90
C MET A 621 -25.27 39.93 2.87
N ASP A 622 -25.05 39.71 4.17
CA ASP A 622 -25.26 40.75 5.19
C ASP A 622 -24.37 41.98 4.99
N GLY A 623 -23.13 41.78 4.51
CA GLY A 623 -22.20 42.87 4.16
C GLY A 623 -22.26 43.31 2.68
N GLY A 624 -23.32 42.92 1.96
CA GLY A 624 -23.55 43.31 0.57
C GLY A 624 -22.52 42.75 -0.42
N GLU A 625 -22.29 43.48 -1.51
CA GLU A 625 -21.48 43.00 -2.63
C GLU A 625 -19.99 42.92 -2.31
N ASN A 626 -19.48 43.76 -1.40
CA ASN A 626 -18.10 43.68 -0.93
C ASN A 626 -17.82 42.35 -0.21
N SER A 627 -18.74 41.88 0.63
CA SER A 627 -18.61 40.57 1.27
C SER A 627 -18.68 39.43 0.26
N ARG A 628 -19.51 39.57 -0.78
CA ARG A 628 -19.57 38.57 -1.86
C ARG A 628 -18.29 38.50 -2.65
N GLU A 629 -17.72 39.65 -3.01
CA GLU A 629 -16.42 39.73 -3.68
C GLU A 629 -15.33 39.04 -2.85
N MET A 630 -15.30 39.25 -1.53
CA MET A 630 -14.38 38.54 -0.65
C MET A 630 -14.62 37.02 -0.62
N ALA A 631 -15.88 36.57 -0.67
CA ALA A 631 -16.20 35.14 -0.77
C ALA A 631 -15.72 34.54 -2.09
N TYR A 632 -15.87 35.25 -3.22
CA TYR A 632 -15.32 34.80 -4.51
C TYR A 632 -13.80 34.71 -4.48
N ARG A 633 -13.11 35.70 -3.90
CA ARG A 633 -11.65 35.67 -3.73
C ARG A 633 -11.20 34.48 -2.90
N PHE A 634 -11.92 34.15 -1.83
CA PHE A 634 -11.66 32.94 -1.06
C PHE A 634 -11.85 31.68 -1.91
N GLY A 635 -12.97 31.54 -2.62
CA GLY A 635 -13.22 30.37 -3.48
C GLY A 635 -12.15 30.18 -4.56
N ILE A 636 -11.70 31.27 -5.18
CA ILE A 636 -10.60 31.25 -6.16
C ILE A 636 -9.30 30.83 -5.48
N ASN A 637 -8.96 31.40 -4.32
CA ASN A 637 -7.78 30.99 -3.57
C ASN A 637 -7.79 29.50 -3.21
N LEU A 638 -8.95 28.99 -2.75
CA LEU A 638 -9.13 27.59 -2.41
C LEU A 638 -8.88 26.68 -3.62
N VAL A 639 -9.51 26.97 -4.75
CA VAL A 639 -9.31 26.18 -5.97
C VAL A 639 -7.88 26.29 -6.50
N MET A 640 -7.29 27.48 -6.49
CA MET A 640 -5.90 27.64 -6.92
C MET A 640 -4.94 26.88 -5.99
N TYR A 641 -5.17 26.88 -4.68
CA TYR A 641 -4.40 26.09 -3.74
C TYR A 641 -4.51 24.59 -4.05
N ILE A 642 -5.72 24.08 -4.29
CA ILE A 642 -5.98 22.68 -4.63
C ILE A 642 -5.30 22.29 -5.96
N LEU A 643 -5.38 23.13 -7.00
CA LEU A 643 -4.89 22.80 -8.34
C LEU A 643 -3.39 23.04 -8.54
N THR A 644 -2.79 24.00 -7.83
CA THR A 644 -1.38 24.37 -8.02
C THR A 644 -0.44 23.81 -6.96
N GLY A 645 -1.00 23.22 -5.90
CA GLY A 645 -0.24 22.72 -4.77
C GLY A 645 0.74 23.74 -4.18
N ASN A 646 1.96 23.31 -3.87
CA ASN A 646 2.99 24.14 -3.23
C ASN A 646 3.81 25.05 -4.16
N TYR A 647 3.58 25.02 -5.48
CA TYR A 647 4.39 25.77 -6.46
C TYR A 647 4.54 27.26 -6.12
N LYS A 648 3.50 27.89 -5.55
CA LYS A 648 3.50 29.32 -5.21
C LYS A 648 4.21 29.65 -3.90
N GLU A 649 4.38 28.70 -2.99
CA GLU A 649 5.17 28.93 -1.78
C GLU A 649 6.66 28.83 -2.09
N ASP A 650 7.05 27.86 -2.93
CA ASP A 650 8.44 27.67 -3.35
C ASP A 650 8.98 28.88 -4.12
N GLN A 651 8.22 29.43 -5.07
CA GLN A 651 8.65 30.60 -5.85
C GLN A 651 8.83 31.87 -5.03
N VAL A 652 8.03 32.05 -3.98
CA VAL A 652 8.12 33.24 -3.11
C VAL A 652 9.36 33.20 -2.22
N HIS A 653 9.95 32.01 -2.02
CA HIS A 653 11.08 31.79 -1.11
C HIS A 653 12.40 31.41 -1.82
N ILE A 654 12.41 31.36 -3.16
CA ILE A 654 13.65 31.26 -3.94
C ILE A 654 14.68 32.34 -3.55
N PRO A 655 14.32 33.62 -3.29
CA PRO A 655 15.30 34.61 -2.85
C PRO A 655 16.00 34.25 -1.52
N ASP A 656 15.24 33.79 -0.51
CA ASP A 656 15.79 33.39 0.79
C ASP A 656 16.68 32.13 0.71
N LEU A 657 16.36 31.21 -0.21
CA LEU A 657 17.16 30.01 -0.49
C LEU A 657 18.46 30.36 -1.23
N LEU A 658 18.40 31.32 -2.17
CA LEU A 658 19.57 31.84 -2.88
C LEU A 658 20.49 32.63 -1.94
N ASP A 659 19.96 33.39 -0.99
CA ASP A 659 20.77 34.10 0.03
C ASP A 659 21.48 33.12 0.97
N ARG A 660 20.85 32.00 1.33
CA ARG A 660 21.48 30.93 2.13
C ARG A 660 22.55 30.15 1.36
N LEU A 661 22.36 29.92 0.07
CA LEU A 661 23.37 29.30 -0.81
C LEU A 661 24.51 30.28 -1.17
N GLY A 662 24.22 31.58 -1.25
CA GLY A 662 25.23 32.62 -1.43
C GLY A 662 26.13 32.77 -0.20
N THR A 663 25.52 32.78 1.00
CA THR A 663 26.27 32.88 2.28
C THR A 663 27.06 31.63 2.64
N SER A 664 26.75 30.45 2.08
CA SER A 664 27.62 29.26 2.22
C SER A 664 28.84 29.31 1.31
N ARG A 665 28.78 30.08 0.22
CA ARG A 665 29.90 30.26 -0.72
C ARG A 665 30.92 31.26 -0.18
N ASP A 666 30.45 32.32 0.50
CA ASP A 666 31.31 33.33 1.16
C ASP A 666 31.96 32.85 2.46
N LYS A 667 31.70 31.61 2.90
CA LYS A 667 32.40 30.96 4.03
C LYS A 667 33.43 29.91 3.60
N ALA A 668 33.59 29.70 2.30
CA ALA A 668 34.53 28.73 1.72
C ALA A 668 35.69 29.37 0.92
N ASP A 669 35.76 30.70 0.88
CA ASP A 669 36.94 31.50 0.53
C ASP A 669 37.42 32.25 1.77
#